data_AF-A0A0A1FGK8-F1
#
_entry.id   AF-A0A0A1FGK8-F1
#
_cell.length_a   1.000
_cell.length_b   1.000
_cell.length_c   1.000
_cell.angle_alpha   90.00
_cell.angle_beta   90.00
_cell.angle_gamma   90.00
#
_symmetry.space_group_name_H-M   'P 1'
#
loop_
_entity.id
_entity.type
_entity.pdbx_description
1 polymer ?
#
loop_
_entity_poly.entity_id
_entity_poly.type
_entity_poly.pdbx_seq_one_letter_code
_entity_poly.pdbx_strand_id
1 'polypeptide(L)'
;MFYWIAALLIGALLLMQLRLGAWVWLGAMLLWIAGGFWLAGIGALAAILLLLLLAMPTLIVAIKPLRHSLLSKPALNVFQRILPRMSQTERDAIEAGTVWWDAELFSGKPAWNKLLQLPAPKLSAEEQDFFDNEVEQLCQLATDWESTEIWQDLSPQAWQFVKEKGFLGMIIPKQYGGKEFSAYMHSQVIMKLSSHCSAAAISVMVPNSLGPAELLLQYGTEAQKDYFLPRLAAGEEIPCFALTSPYAGSDAAAIPDVGVVCVGNYDGQEMLGFKITWDKRYITLGPVATVLGLAFRVQDPDLLLAANGSTEVDLGITCALIPTNHPGVVTGRRHWPLNAVFQNGPTSGKDVFIPLDWVIGGREQIGKGWRMLMECLAAGRAISLPSSTVGFSKLAVRGTSAYAAMRHQFRIPIGKFEGIHEMLARMGGNLYLMDAVRRLSALAVDNGEKPSVISAISKYHVTERGRILVNAGMDVLGGKGICMGPNNFLARSYQQMPIAITVEGANILTRCLIIFGQGAIRCHPYVLKEMAAAGEADQQKALVDFDNAFFDHISFVFANFSRALVAGLSVGSFPAAPRVAPSELRHFYRAVNRMSAAFALLSDTSMFVFGGSLKFRERISGRLGDILSQLYLISSVLKRYEDDGRQQEDLPYVHWAIQDALHQAQEACLGVLDNFPNRILAVLMRVIVFPFGRPYDKPSDALDTAVAKAMQMDGVSRDRLVGDTYLPNAEESPLAFGELAFRLIPLVNAIAARLKPAIMAGTLTAMPQSLIEMSDWITAAAATGAITAEEQQVLEDFARYGDISVQVDDFPQDFNRLESLQARMQALQQA
;
A
#
# COMPACT_ATOMS: atom_id res chain seq x y z
N MET A 1 23.88 22.79 -43.75
CA MET A 1 22.77 21.81 -43.71
C MET A 1 22.61 21.14 -42.35
N PHE A 2 23.63 20.46 -41.80
CA PHE A 2 23.54 19.77 -40.50
C PHE A 2 22.99 20.66 -39.36
N TYR A 3 23.59 21.83 -39.12
CA TYR A 3 23.12 22.77 -38.10
C TYR A 3 21.67 23.26 -38.32
N TRP A 4 21.24 23.34 -39.58
CA TRP A 4 19.87 23.76 -39.92
C TRP A 4 18.84 22.69 -39.55
N ILE A 5 19.18 21.42 -39.83
CA ILE A 5 18.38 20.26 -39.44
C ILE A 5 18.37 20.12 -37.91
N ALA A 6 19.51 20.31 -37.25
CA ALA A 6 19.58 20.31 -35.79
C ALA A 6 18.69 21.40 -35.17
N ALA A 7 18.67 22.61 -35.74
CA ALA A 7 17.78 23.69 -35.30
C ALA A 7 16.29 23.32 -35.45
N LEU A 8 15.90 22.62 -36.53
CA LEU A 8 14.53 22.11 -36.69
C LEU A 8 14.18 21.11 -35.58
N LEU A 9 15.06 20.14 -35.33
CA LEU A 9 14.83 19.09 -34.34
C LEU A 9 14.72 19.68 -32.93
N ILE A 10 15.67 20.55 -32.55
CA ILE A 10 15.66 21.22 -31.24
C ILE A 10 14.41 22.11 -31.11
N GLY A 11 14.10 22.90 -32.14
CA GLY A 11 12.91 23.75 -32.18
C GLY A 11 11.63 22.93 -32.02
N ALA A 12 11.47 21.85 -32.78
CA ALA A 12 10.32 20.95 -32.68
C ALA A 12 10.20 20.32 -31.29
N LEU A 13 11.29 19.81 -30.72
CA LEU A 13 11.29 19.24 -29.37
C LEU A 13 10.88 20.28 -28.32
N LEU A 14 11.33 21.53 -28.45
CA LEU A 14 10.97 22.62 -27.55
C LEU A 14 9.49 23.01 -27.67
N LEU A 15 8.98 23.13 -28.90
CA LEU A 15 7.56 23.40 -29.17
C LEU A 15 6.66 22.30 -28.59
N MET A 16 7.07 21.02 -28.71
CA MET A 16 6.39 19.88 -28.09
C MET A 16 6.40 19.98 -26.56
N GLN A 17 7.55 20.28 -25.93
CA GLN A 17 7.64 20.38 -24.47
C GLN A 17 6.79 21.51 -23.89
N LEU A 18 6.74 22.63 -24.60
CA LEU A 18 5.95 23.80 -24.20
C LEU A 18 4.47 23.67 -24.56
N ARG A 19 4.07 22.61 -25.28
CA ARG A 19 2.70 22.37 -25.75
C ARG A 19 2.09 23.58 -26.48
N LEU A 20 2.88 24.24 -27.33
CA LEU A 20 2.43 25.43 -28.05
C LEU A 20 1.40 25.06 -29.13
N GLY A 21 0.45 25.96 -29.37
CA GLY A 21 -0.66 25.75 -30.31
C GLY A 21 -0.21 25.72 -31.79
N ALA A 22 -1.08 25.18 -32.65
CA ALA A 22 -0.79 24.95 -34.07
C ALA A 22 -0.38 26.21 -34.85
N TRP A 23 -0.89 27.40 -34.50
CA TRP A 23 -0.47 28.66 -35.10
C TRP A 23 1.00 29.00 -34.83
N VAL A 24 1.49 28.71 -33.62
CA VAL A 24 2.90 28.93 -33.26
C VAL A 24 3.79 27.92 -33.98
N TRP A 25 3.35 26.67 -34.09
CA TRP A 25 4.01 25.66 -34.92
C TRP A 25 4.12 26.10 -36.37
N LEU A 26 3.03 26.58 -36.96
CA LEU A 26 3.02 27.08 -38.33
C LEU A 26 4.00 28.25 -38.51
N GLY A 27 3.97 29.23 -37.61
CA GLY A 27 4.89 30.37 -37.63
C GLY A 27 6.35 29.93 -37.54
N ALA A 28 6.69 29.03 -36.61
CA ALA A 28 8.03 28.49 -36.46
C ALA A 28 8.50 27.71 -37.70
N MET A 29 7.63 26.89 -38.29
CA MET A 29 7.92 26.15 -39.53
C MET A 29 8.16 27.09 -40.71
N LEU A 30 7.33 28.11 -40.89
CA LEU A 30 7.49 29.10 -41.96
C LEU A 30 8.79 29.88 -41.80
N LEU A 31 9.13 30.31 -40.57
CA LEU A 31 10.39 30.98 -40.27
C LEU A 31 11.60 30.07 -40.56
N TRP A 32 11.52 28.78 -40.21
CA TRP A 32 12.58 27.82 -40.50
C TRP A 32 12.70 27.48 -41.99
N ILE A 33 11.61 27.41 -42.75
CA ILE A 33 11.68 27.19 -44.21
C ILE A 33 12.25 28.44 -44.88
N ALA A 34 11.75 29.63 -44.54
CA ALA A 34 12.24 30.89 -45.09
C ALA A 34 13.71 31.12 -44.76
N GLY A 35 14.10 30.95 -43.49
CA GLY A 35 15.50 31.04 -43.08
C GLY A 35 16.38 30.03 -43.81
N GLY A 36 15.89 28.81 -44.07
CA GLY A 36 16.65 27.79 -44.79
C GLY A 36 16.84 28.11 -46.27
N PHE A 37 15.82 28.72 -46.90
CA PHE A 37 15.91 29.22 -48.26
C PHE A 37 16.98 30.31 -48.39
N TRP A 38 16.99 31.28 -47.47
CA TRP A 38 17.91 32.42 -47.51
C TRP A 38 19.31 32.13 -46.99
N LEU A 39 19.45 31.29 -45.95
CA LEU A 39 20.70 31.12 -45.19
C LEU A 39 21.33 29.72 -45.36
N ALA A 40 20.55 28.70 -45.72
CA ALA A 40 21.00 27.30 -45.76
C ALA A 40 21.01 26.68 -47.16
N GLY A 41 20.65 27.44 -48.20
CA GLY A 41 20.67 27.01 -49.60
C GLY A 41 19.58 26.00 -49.97
N ILE A 42 18.44 26.01 -49.28
CA ILE A 42 17.29 25.18 -49.67
C ILE A 42 16.74 25.68 -51.00
N GLY A 43 16.81 24.88 -52.06
CA GLY A 43 16.29 25.23 -53.38
C GLY A 43 14.76 25.42 -53.39
N ALA A 44 14.24 26.20 -54.34
CA ALA A 44 12.83 26.56 -54.42
C ALA A 44 11.88 25.34 -54.45
N LEU A 45 12.24 24.30 -55.20
CA LEU A 45 11.46 23.06 -55.25
C LEU A 45 11.39 22.38 -53.87
N ALA A 46 12.51 22.29 -53.16
CA ALA A 46 12.56 21.71 -51.82
C ALA A 46 11.78 22.54 -50.80
N ALA A 47 11.83 23.87 -50.88
CA ALA A 47 11.04 24.76 -50.02
C ALA A 47 9.54 24.58 -50.26
N ILE A 48 9.09 24.47 -51.52
CA ILE A 48 7.69 24.19 -51.87
C ILE A 48 7.26 22.83 -51.30
N LEU A 49 8.07 21.79 -51.47
CA LEU A 49 7.78 20.46 -50.93
C LEU A 49 7.69 20.48 -49.40
N LEU A 50 8.58 21.21 -48.72
CA LEU A 50 8.54 21.36 -47.26
C LEU A 50 7.30 22.13 -46.79
N LEU A 51 6.86 23.17 -47.53
CA LEU A 51 5.62 23.88 -47.23
C LEU A 51 4.41 22.95 -47.38
N LEU A 52 4.36 22.16 -48.44
CA LEU A 52 3.29 21.19 -48.66
C LEU A 52 3.29 20.06 -47.61
N LEU A 53 4.47 19.62 -47.17
CA LEU A 53 4.59 18.48 -46.26
C LEU A 53 4.44 18.86 -44.78
N LEU A 54 4.90 20.05 -44.38
CA LEU A 54 4.94 20.48 -42.98
C LEU A 54 3.91 21.58 -42.69
N ALA A 55 3.82 22.61 -43.53
CA ALA A 55 2.97 23.77 -43.26
C ALA A 55 1.49 23.48 -43.56
N MET A 56 1.17 22.78 -44.66
CA MET A 56 -0.22 22.47 -45.03
C MET A 56 -0.95 21.61 -43.98
N PRO A 57 -0.40 20.49 -43.47
CA PRO A 57 -1.08 19.73 -42.40
C PRO A 57 -1.26 20.55 -41.12
N THR A 58 -0.25 21.36 -40.76
CA THR A 58 -0.32 22.24 -39.58
C THR A 58 -1.40 23.31 -39.74
N LEU A 59 -1.57 23.84 -40.96
CA LEU A 59 -2.62 24.80 -41.31
C LEU A 59 -4.03 24.19 -41.16
N ILE A 60 -4.22 22.93 -41.58
CA ILE A 60 -5.48 22.20 -41.39
C ILE A 60 -5.81 22.07 -39.90
N VAL A 61 -4.82 21.78 -39.05
CA VAL A 61 -5.00 21.68 -37.59
C VAL A 61 -5.20 23.06 -36.94
N ALA A 62 -4.61 24.12 -37.48
CA ALA A 62 -4.74 25.48 -36.95
C ALA A 62 -6.12 26.11 -37.21
N ILE A 63 -6.74 25.80 -38.34
CA ILE A 63 -8.04 26.32 -38.75
C ILE A 63 -9.15 25.40 -38.20
N LYS A 64 -9.82 25.82 -37.13
CA LYS A 64 -10.84 25.01 -36.42
C LYS A 64 -11.91 24.40 -37.34
N PRO A 65 -12.55 25.13 -38.29
CA PRO A 65 -13.55 24.52 -39.18
C PRO A 65 -13.01 23.39 -40.06
N LEU A 66 -11.77 23.54 -40.55
CA LEU A 66 -11.09 22.49 -41.33
C LEU A 66 -10.73 21.30 -40.43
N ARG A 67 -10.19 21.56 -39.23
CA ARG A 67 -9.90 20.53 -38.23
C ARG A 67 -11.14 19.73 -37.85
N HIS A 68 -12.25 20.40 -37.53
CA HIS A 68 -13.51 19.76 -37.15
C HIS A 68 -14.06 18.86 -38.26
N SER A 69 -14.06 19.35 -39.50
CA SER A 69 -14.63 18.62 -40.64
C SER A 69 -13.74 17.46 -41.12
N LEU A 70 -12.43 17.69 -41.21
CA LEU A 70 -11.49 16.74 -41.83
C LEU A 70 -10.86 15.77 -40.83
N LEU A 71 -10.76 16.12 -39.54
CA LEU A 71 -10.05 15.34 -38.52
C LEU A 71 -10.95 14.93 -37.37
N SER A 72 -11.55 15.90 -36.65
CA SER A 72 -12.23 15.64 -35.37
C SER A 72 -13.51 14.83 -35.55
N LYS A 73 -14.36 15.16 -36.54
CA LYS A 73 -15.60 14.43 -36.80
C LYS A 73 -15.35 12.97 -37.26
N PRO A 74 -14.44 12.69 -38.22
CA PRO A 74 -14.05 11.32 -38.52
C PRO A 74 -13.49 10.56 -37.31
N ALA A 75 -12.63 11.20 -36.51
CA ALA A 75 -12.04 10.59 -35.32
C ALA A 75 -13.10 10.26 -34.26
N LEU A 76 -14.03 11.17 -33.98
CA LEU A 76 -15.15 10.95 -33.05
C LEU A 76 -16.01 9.76 -33.49
N ASN A 77 -16.36 9.68 -34.77
CA ASN A 77 -17.15 8.57 -35.31
C ASN A 77 -16.45 7.21 -35.13
N VAL A 78 -15.13 7.17 -35.31
CA VAL A 78 -14.32 5.97 -35.09
C VAL A 78 -14.26 5.64 -33.60
N PHE A 79 -14.03 6.65 -32.76
CA PHE A 79 -13.94 6.49 -31.31
C PHE A 79 -15.25 5.95 -30.71
N GLN A 80 -16.40 6.49 -31.11
CA GLN A 80 -17.72 6.00 -30.70
C GLN A 80 -17.99 4.54 -31.12
N ARG A 81 -17.38 4.05 -32.21
CA ARG A 81 -17.50 2.65 -32.65
C ARG A 81 -16.63 1.69 -31.85
N ILE A 82 -15.46 2.15 -31.38
CA ILE A 82 -14.46 1.32 -30.70
C ILE A 82 -14.64 1.35 -29.19
N LEU A 83 -15.26 2.40 -28.64
CA LEU A 83 -15.47 2.57 -27.21
C LEU A 83 -16.24 1.36 -26.65
N PRO A 84 -15.65 0.57 -25.74
CA PRO A 84 -16.33 -0.56 -25.14
C PRO A 84 -17.52 -0.08 -24.30
N ARG A 85 -18.64 -0.81 -24.35
CA ARG A 85 -19.74 -0.61 -23.41
C ARG A 85 -19.26 -1.01 -22.02
N MET A 86 -19.23 -0.07 -21.08
CA MET A 86 -18.98 -0.36 -19.67
C MET A 86 -20.26 -0.81 -18.99
N SER A 87 -20.17 -1.84 -18.14
CA SER A 87 -21.27 -2.18 -17.23
C SER A 87 -21.45 -1.08 -16.19
N GLN A 88 -22.63 -1.02 -15.55
CA GLN A 88 -22.85 -0.08 -14.43
C GLN A 88 -21.85 -0.34 -13.29
N THR A 89 -21.56 -1.61 -12.99
CA THR A 89 -20.57 -2.00 -11.97
C THR A 89 -19.14 -1.55 -12.30
N GLU A 90 -18.73 -1.60 -13.57
CA GLU A 90 -17.44 -1.06 -14.04
C GLU A 90 -17.42 0.46 -13.93
N ARG A 91 -18.53 1.14 -14.25
CA ARG A 91 -18.65 2.60 -14.14
C ARG A 91 -18.58 3.06 -12.69
N ASP A 92 -19.35 2.46 -11.79
CA ASP A 92 -19.34 2.80 -10.37
C ASP A 92 -17.93 2.62 -9.77
N ALA A 93 -17.21 1.57 -10.17
CA ALA A 93 -15.84 1.34 -9.72
C ALA A 93 -14.85 2.37 -10.29
N ILE A 94 -15.03 2.82 -11.53
CA ILE A 94 -14.20 3.84 -12.17
C ILE A 94 -14.55 5.24 -11.70
N GLU A 95 -15.76 5.52 -11.22
CA GLU A 95 -16.16 6.82 -10.70
C GLU A 95 -15.89 6.95 -9.19
N ALA A 96 -15.88 5.84 -8.45
CA ALA A 96 -15.53 5.79 -7.04
C ALA A 96 -14.07 6.25 -6.77
N GLY A 97 -13.94 7.22 -5.86
CA GLY A 97 -12.66 7.74 -5.37
C GLY A 97 -12.22 9.06 -5.98
N THR A 98 -11.02 9.53 -5.64
CA THR A 98 -10.35 10.71 -6.22
C THR A 98 -9.07 10.33 -6.97
N VAL A 99 -8.44 11.30 -7.64
CA VAL A 99 -7.08 11.18 -8.20
C VAL A 99 -6.19 12.20 -7.50
N TRP A 100 -4.95 11.82 -7.22
CA TRP A 100 -4.03 12.59 -6.38
C TRP A 100 -2.62 12.60 -6.99
N TRP A 101 -1.60 12.10 -6.27
CA TRP A 101 -0.22 12.07 -6.75
C TRP A 101 0.01 11.12 -7.95
N ASP A 102 -0.80 10.07 -8.06
CA ASP A 102 -0.85 9.16 -9.20
C ASP A 102 -1.12 9.88 -10.53
N ALA A 103 -2.02 10.87 -10.55
CA ALA A 103 -2.27 11.70 -11.75
C ALA A 103 -1.07 12.58 -12.12
N GLU A 104 -0.36 13.14 -11.13
CA GLU A 104 0.88 13.90 -11.36
C GLU A 104 1.96 13.00 -11.97
N LEU A 105 2.10 11.77 -11.50
CA LEU A 105 3.02 10.76 -12.07
C LEU A 105 2.58 10.31 -13.48
N PHE A 106 1.28 10.22 -13.74
CA PHE A 106 0.74 9.91 -15.06
C PHE A 106 0.97 11.03 -16.08
N SER A 107 1.10 12.28 -15.62
CA SER A 107 1.27 13.45 -16.50
C SER A 107 2.63 13.48 -17.24
N GLY A 108 3.61 12.72 -16.76
CA GLY A 108 4.99 12.75 -17.22
C GLY A 108 5.82 13.95 -16.74
N LYS A 109 5.23 14.87 -15.95
CA LYS A 109 5.87 16.09 -15.42
C LYS A 109 5.31 16.36 -14.03
N PRO A 110 5.60 15.50 -13.05
CA PRO A 110 4.98 15.58 -11.74
C PRO A 110 5.33 16.90 -11.05
N ALA A 111 4.31 17.55 -10.49
CA ALA A 111 4.46 18.83 -9.80
C ALA A 111 4.93 18.65 -8.35
N TRP A 112 6.20 18.34 -8.16
CA TRP A 112 6.82 18.10 -6.84
C TRP A 112 6.51 19.14 -5.76
N ASN A 113 6.39 20.41 -6.11
CA ASN A 113 6.05 21.44 -5.12
C ASN A 113 4.70 21.15 -4.44
N LYS A 114 3.72 20.58 -5.16
CA LYS A 114 2.44 20.18 -4.56
C LYS A 114 2.65 19.10 -3.50
N LEU A 115 3.44 18.06 -3.81
CA LEU A 115 3.72 16.98 -2.87
C LEU A 115 4.52 17.46 -1.66
N LEU A 116 5.60 18.22 -1.89
CA LEU A 116 6.52 18.66 -0.84
C LEU A 116 5.94 19.75 0.07
N GLN A 117 4.88 20.46 -0.36
CA GLN A 117 4.17 21.45 0.48
C GLN A 117 3.14 20.82 1.42
N LEU A 118 2.77 19.55 1.21
CA LEU A 118 1.86 18.87 2.13
C LEU A 118 2.50 18.73 3.51
N PRO A 119 1.74 18.96 4.60
CA PRO A 119 2.26 18.81 5.94
C PRO A 119 2.72 17.36 6.19
N ALA A 120 3.72 17.20 7.05
CA ALA A 120 4.08 15.87 7.55
C ALA A 120 2.91 15.28 8.35
N PRO A 121 2.62 13.97 8.23
CA PRO A 121 1.63 13.30 9.08
C PRO A 121 2.04 13.40 10.54
N LYS A 122 1.13 13.84 11.42
CA LYS A 122 1.38 14.01 12.85
C LYS A 122 0.13 13.64 13.63
N LEU A 123 0.34 13.06 14.81
CA LEU A 123 -0.72 12.86 15.79
C LEU A 123 -1.01 14.19 16.50
N SER A 124 -2.28 14.47 16.75
CA SER A 124 -2.68 15.50 17.70
C SER A 124 -2.26 15.11 19.12
N ALA A 125 -2.33 16.05 20.07
CA ALA A 125 -1.97 15.78 21.46
C ALA A 125 -2.82 14.66 22.09
N GLU A 126 -4.12 14.62 21.77
CA GLU A 126 -5.04 13.59 22.25
C GLU A 126 -4.74 12.22 21.62
N GLU A 127 -4.45 12.18 20.33
CA GLU A 127 -4.07 10.94 19.65
C GLU A 127 -2.73 10.42 20.15
N GLN A 128 -1.76 11.31 20.40
CA GLN A 128 -0.47 10.95 20.96
C GLN A 128 -0.61 10.39 22.38
N ASP A 129 -1.43 11.03 23.23
CA ASP A 129 -1.73 10.52 24.58
C ASP A 129 -2.38 9.13 24.53
N PHE A 130 -3.35 8.91 23.64
CA PHE A 130 -3.96 7.59 23.46
C PHE A 130 -2.94 6.55 22.96
N PHE A 131 -2.05 6.95 22.06
CA PHE A 131 -1.01 6.09 21.51
C PHE A 131 0.05 5.67 22.56
N ASP A 132 0.42 6.60 23.43
CA ASP A 132 1.44 6.39 24.46
C ASP A 132 0.90 5.67 25.70
N ASN A 133 -0.41 5.76 25.97
CA ASN A 133 -1.04 5.14 27.14
C ASN A 133 -1.93 3.93 26.78
N GLU A 134 -3.10 4.15 26.18
CA GLU A 134 -4.07 3.08 25.92
C GLU A 134 -3.53 2.00 24.97
N VAL A 135 -2.86 2.39 23.89
CA VAL A 135 -2.29 1.42 22.94
C VAL A 135 -1.15 0.63 23.58
N GLU A 136 -0.33 1.28 24.41
CA GLU A 136 0.73 0.62 25.18
C GLU A 136 0.14 -0.42 26.14
N GLN A 137 -0.90 -0.04 26.88
CA GLN A 137 -1.59 -0.93 27.82
C GLN A 137 -2.28 -2.10 27.12
N LEU A 138 -2.87 -1.90 25.93
CA LEU A 138 -3.44 -3.02 25.17
C LEU A 138 -2.37 -4.02 24.72
N CYS A 139 -1.18 -3.55 24.34
CA CYS A 139 -0.06 -4.44 24.05
C CYS A 139 0.37 -5.24 25.30
N GLN A 140 0.40 -4.62 26.49
CA GLN A 140 0.70 -5.33 27.75
C GLN A 140 -0.32 -6.43 28.06
N LEU A 141 -1.59 -6.23 27.71
CA LEU A 141 -2.68 -7.16 28.00
C LEU A 141 -2.79 -8.31 26.99
N ALA A 142 -2.11 -8.24 25.85
CA ALA A 142 -2.27 -9.18 24.77
C ALA A 142 -0.96 -9.46 24.03
N THR A 143 -0.50 -10.71 24.11
CA THR A 143 0.64 -11.22 23.35
C THR A 143 0.16 -12.18 22.25
N ASP A 144 0.89 -12.29 21.14
CA ASP A 144 0.59 -13.28 20.10
C ASP A 144 0.72 -14.73 20.60
N TRP A 145 1.65 -14.97 21.52
CA TRP A 145 1.87 -16.30 22.10
C TRP A 145 0.68 -16.75 22.93
N GLU A 146 0.26 -15.98 23.93
CA GLU A 146 -0.86 -16.35 24.80
C GLU A 146 -2.19 -16.35 24.06
N SER A 147 -2.41 -15.37 23.19
CA SER A 147 -3.63 -15.31 22.37
C SER A 147 -3.78 -16.59 21.56
N THR A 148 -2.67 -17.12 21.03
CA THR A 148 -2.70 -18.35 20.24
C THR A 148 -2.73 -19.60 21.11
N GLU A 149 -1.81 -19.76 22.05
CA GLU A 149 -1.62 -21.04 22.75
C GLU A 149 -2.59 -21.26 23.91
N ILE A 150 -3.11 -20.19 24.54
CA ILE A 150 -4.02 -20.26 25.68
C ILE A 150 -5.45 -19.93 25.25
N TRP A 151 -5.66 -18.69 24.81
CA TRP A 151 -6.99 -18.13 24.62
C TRP A 151 -7.65 -18.61 23.32
N GLN A 152 -6.84 -18.89 22.30
CA GLN A 152 -7.28 -19.05 20.91
C GLN A 152 -8.17 -17.87 20.45
N ASP A 153 -7.96 -16.69 21.02
CA ASP A 153 -8.67 -15.42 20.86
C ASP A 153 -7.88 -14.36 21.66
N LEU A 154 -8.39 -13.14 21.78
CA LEU A 154 -7.98 -12.26 22.88
C LEU A 154 -8.50 -12.79 24.22
N SER A 155 -7.77 -12.51 25.30
CA SER A 155 -8.24 -12.76 26.66
C SER A 155 -9.53 -11.94 26.94
N PRO A 156 -10.40 -12.40 27.86
CA PRO A 156 -11.58 -11.62 28.26
C PRO A 156 -11.23 -10.21 28.74
N GLN A 157 -10.12 -10.07 29.47
CA GLN A 157 -9.62 -8.78 29.95
C GLN A 157 -9.19 -7.86 28.80
N ALA A 158 -8.46 -8.38 27.80
CA ALA A 158 -8.07 -7.59 26.63
C ALA A 158 -9.29 -7.17 25.80
N TRP A 159 -10.27 -8.07 25.61
CA TRP A 159 -11.53 -7.74 24.95
C TRP A 159 -12.31 -6.64 25.68
N GLN A 160 -12.41 -6.73 27.01
CA GLN A 160 -13.09 -5.72 27.82
C GLN A 160 -12.38 -4.36 27.70
N PHE A 161 -11.06 -4.35 27.78
CA PHE A 161 -10.25 -3.13 27.64
C PHE A 161 -10.42 -2.48 26.26
N VAL A 162 -10.40 -3.28 25.18
CA VAL A 162 -10.64 -2.82 23.80
C VAL A 162 -11.97 -2.07 23.69
N LYS A 163 -13.02 -2.59 24.32
CA LYS A 163 -14.35 -1.94 24.33
C LYS A 163 -14.35 -0.67 25.16
N GLU A 164 -13.95 -0.76 26.43
CA GLU A 164 -14.01 0.34 27.40
C GLU A 164 -13.19 1.57 26.97
N LYS A 165 -12.05 1.35 26.31
CA LYS A 165 -11.18 2.44 25.85
C LYS A 165 -11.56 3.00 24.49
N GLY A 166 -12.56 2.42 23.81
CA GLY A 166 -13.08 2.92 22.55
C GLY A 166 -12.23 2.57 21.33
N PHE A 167 -11.47 1.46 21.38
CA PHE A 167 -10.70 0.99 20.22
C PHE A 167 -11.59 0.59 19.05
N LEU A 168 -12.85 0.22 19.27
CA LEU A 168 -13.78 -0.19 18.21
C LEU A 168 -14.44 0.99 17.48
N GLY A 169 -14.28 2.22 18.00
CA GLY A 169 -14.90 3.44 17.49
C GLY A 169 -13.91 4.58 17.24
N MET A 170 -12.69 4.28 16.79
CA MET A 170 -11.66 5.28 16.55
C MET A 170 -12.08 6.28 15.47
N ILE A 171 -12.73 5.83 14.39
CA ILE A 171 -13.15 6.69 13.28
C ILE A 171 -14.53 7.35 13.51
N ILE A 172 -15.25 6.93 14.55
CA ILE A 172 -16.61 7.41 14.81
C ILE A 172 -16.52 8.83 15.40
N PRO A 173 -17.31 9.81 14.91
CA PRO A 173 -17.33 11.17 15.44
C PRO A 173 -17.64 11.23 16.94
N LYS A 174 -17.07 12.22 17.64
CA LYS A 174 -17.25 12.38 19.09
C LYS A 174 -18.70 12.61 19.50
N GLN A 175 -19.51 13.22 18.64
CA GLN A 175 -20.96 13.41 18.87
C GLN A 175 -21.72 12.08 19.04
N TYR A 176 -21.18 10.98 18.50
CA TYR A 176 -21.70 9.63 18.69
C TYR A 176 -20.88 8.84 19.72
N GLY A 177 -20.07 9.49 20.56
CA GLY A 177 -19.26 8.82 21.59
C GLY A 177 -18.00 8.12 21.07
N GLY A 178 -17.65 8.29 19.79
CA GLY A 178 -16.39 7.78 19.23
C GLY A 178 -15.20 8.68 19.54
N LYS A 179 -14.04 8.37 18.92
CA LYS A 179 -12.79 9.12 19.13
C LYS A 179 -12.52 10.20 18.09
N GLU A 180 -13.06 10.04 16.88
CA GLU A 180 -12.81 10.93 15.74
C GLU A 180 -11.31 11.08 15.41
N PHE A 181 -10.58 9.98 15.49
CA PHE A 181 -9.16 9.92 15.20
C PHE A 181 -8.90 9.95 13.69
N SER A 182 -7.77 10.55 13.33
CA SER A 182 -7.24 10.63 11.97
C SER A 182 -6.94 9.25 11.38
N ALA A 183 -6.88 9.17 10.05
CA ALA A 183 -6.38 8.01 9.33
C ALA A 183 -4.92 7.70 9.72
N TYR A 184 -4.10 8.73 9.99
CA TYR A 184 -2.75 8.52 10.49
C TYR A 184 -2.73 7.90 11.89
N MET A 185 -3.59 8.32 12.82
CA MET A 185 -3.71 7.68 14.12
C MET A 185 -4.18 6.23 14.01
N HIS A 186 -5.22 5.96 13.21
CA HIS A 186 -5.63 4.58 12.92
C HIS A 186 -4.45 3.75 12.38
N SER A 187 -3.67 4.30 11.45
CA SER A 187 -2.46 3.64 10.94
C SER A 187 -1.43 3.33 12.04
N GLN A 188 -1.18 4.27 12.96
CA GLN A 188 -0.22 4.08 14.05
C GLN A 188 -0.68 3.01 15.05
N VAL A 189 -1.94 3.03 15.46
CA VAL A 189 -2.52 2.01 16.37
C VAL A 189 -2.35 0.61 15.79
N ILE A 190 -2.76 0.38 14.53
CA ILE A 190 -2.67 -0.95 13.91
C ILE A 190 -1.23 -1.40 13.74
N MET A 191 -0.32 -0.49 13.39
CA MET A 191 1.10 -0.81 13.27
C MET A 191 1.71 -1.23 14.62
N LYS A 192 1.44 -0.47 15.70
CA LYS A 192 1.95 -0.77 17.04
C LYS A 192 1.40 -2.09 17.56
N LEU A 193 0.09 -2.32 17.47
CA LEU A 193 -0.53 -3.59 17.86
C LEU A 193 0.04 -4.77 17.04
N SER A 194 0.21 -4.60 15.72
CA SER A 194 0.75 -5.68 14.86
C SER A 194 2.22 -5.98 15.13
N SER A 195 2.95 -5.09 15.81
CA SER A 195 4.33 -5.37 16.25
C SER A 195 4.39 -6.28 17.48
N HIS A 196 3.24 -6.69 18.05
CA HIS A 196 3.19 -7.50 19.27
C HIS A 196 2.08 -8.57 19.30
N CYS A 197 0.84 -8.21 18.94
CA CYS A 197 -0.31 -9.11 18.93
C CYS A 197 -1.22 -8.84 17.72
N SER A 198 -1.26 -9.80 16.80
CA SER A 198 -2.08 -9.72 15.60
C SER A 198 -3.56 -9.90 15.87
N ALA A 199 -3.94 -10.69 16.89
CA ALA A 199 -5.33 -10.86 17.29
C ALA A 199 -5.92 -9.52 17.73
N ALA A 200 -5.17 -8.75 18.51
CA ALA A 200 -5.54 -7.39 18.92
C ALA A 200 -5.62 -6.47 17.71
N ALA A 201 -4.56 -6.45 16.89
CA ALA A 201 -4.51 -5.61 15.71
C ALA A 201 -5.71 -5.82 14.78
N ILE A 202 -6.03 -7.07 14.43
CA ILE A 202 -7.10 -7.38 13.48
C ILE A 202 -8.49 -7.11 14.08
N SER A 203 -8.68 -7.39 15.37
CA SER A 203 -9.94 -7.13 16.06
C SER A 203 -10.25 -5.64 16.17
N VAL A 204 -9.23 -4.80 16.35
CA VAL A 204 -9.35 -3.33 16.34
C VAL A 204 -9.46 -2.78 14.91
N MET A 205 -8.77 -3.38 13.95
CA MET A 205 -8.69 -2.91 12.56
C MET A 205 -10.03 -2.95 11.83
N VAL A 206 -10.79 -4.05 11.94
CA VAL A 206 -11.99 -4.26 11.13
C VAL A 206 -13.13 -3.26 11.45
N PRO A 207 -13.48 -3.01 12.72
CA PRO A 207 -14.53 -2.03 13.06
C PRO A 207 -14.22 -0.60 12.59
N ASN A 208 -12.94 -0.27 12.44
CA ASN A 208 -12.45 1.05 12.01
C ASN A 208 -12.08 1.15 10.53
N SER A 209 -12.38 0.13 9.73
CA SER A 209 -12.11 0.11 8.28
C SER A 209 -13.34 -0.34 7.51
N LEU A 210 -13.33 -1.54 6.91
CA LEU A 210 -14.47 -2.13 6.20
C LEU A 210 -15.53 -2.66 7.19
N GLY A 211 -15.96 -1.80 8.11
CA GLY A 211 -17.02 -2.05 9.06
C GLY A 211 -18.30 -1.28 8.72
N PRO A 212 -19.44 -1.67 9.31
CA PRO A 212 -20.68 -0.90 9.34
C PRO A 212 -20.51 0.59 9.66
N ALA A 213 -19.56 0.95 10.54
CA ALA A 213 -19.33 2.34 10.93
C ALA A 213 -19.00 3.24 9.74
N GLU A 214 -18.02 2.87 8.91
CA GLU A 214 -17.62 3.65 7.73
C GLU A 214 -18.78 3.80 6.73
N LEU A 215 -19.54 2.72 6.49
CA LEU A 215 -20.71 2.75 5.62
C LEU A 215 -21.83 3.64 6.17
N LEU A 216 -22.07 3.60 7.49
CA LEU A 216 -23.06 4.43 8.17
C LEU A 216 -22.68 5.91 8.15
N LEU A 217 -21.41 6.25 8.31
CA LEU A 217 -20.93 7.62 8.26
C LEU A 217 -21.17 8.25 6.88
N GLN A 218 -20.93 7.49 5.82
CA GLN A 218 -21.05 7.97 4.43
C GLN A 218 -22.49 7.90 3.90
N TYR A 219 -23.24 6.84 4.22
CA TYR A 219 -24.52 6.54 3.58
C TYR A 219 -25.68 6.32 4.54
N GLY A 220 -25.43 6.13 5.84
CA GLY A 220 -26.48 5.86 6.82
C GLY A 220 -27.50 6.99 6.91
N THR A 221 -28.75 6.63 7.20
CA THR A 221 -29.76 7.63 7.57
C THR A 221 -29.44 8.19 8.96
N GLU A 222 -29.96 9.38 9.30
CA GLU A 222 -29.76 9.94 10.65
C GLU A 222 -30.25 8.98 11.75
N ALA A 223 -31.42 8.35 11.56
CA ALA A 223 -31.91 7.34 12.50
C ALA A 223 -30.96 6.13 12.65
N GLN A 224 -30.33 5.67 11.55
CA GLN A 224 -29.35 4.59 11.62
C GLN A 224 -28.06 5.03 12.31
N LYS A 225 -27.59 6.25 12.07
CA LYS A 225 -26.40 6.82 12.72
C LYS A 225 -26.62 6.97 14.23
N ASP A 226 -27.73 7.60 14.62
CA ASP A 226 -28.10 7.83 16.02
C ASP A 226 -28.31 6.51 16.78
N TYR A 227 -28.79 5.47 16.08
CA TYR A 227 -28.93 4.14 16.64
C TYR A 227 -27.54 3.47 16.74
N PHE A 228 -26.90 3.15 15.63
CA PHE A 228 -25.75 2.24 15.60
C PHE A 228 -24.42 2.85 16.02
N LEU A 229 -24.10 4.09 15.65
CA LEU A 229 -22.76 4.65 15.88
C LEU A 229 -22.40 4.75 17.36
N PRO A 230 -23.30 5.19 18.28
CA PRO A 230 -23.02 5.16 19.71
C PRO A 230 -22.71 3.77 20.26
N ARG A 231 -23.46 2.75 19.82
CA ARG A 231 -23.27 1.38 20.32
C ARG A 231 -22.05 0.69 19.74
N LEU A 232 -21.68 1.02 18.51
CA LEU A 232 -20.41 0.60 17.92
C LEU A 232 -19.23 1.26 18.65
N ALA A 233 -19.33 2.56 18.97
CA ALA A 233 -18.29 3.28 19.71
C ALA A 233 -18.08 2.75 21.13
N ALA A 234 -19.16 2.39 21.82
CA ALA A 234 -19.13 1.81 23.16
C ALA A 234 -18.74 0.31 23.18
N GLY A 235 -18.64 -0.35 22.01
CA GLY A 235 -18.38 -1.79 21.92
C GLY A 235 -19.52 -2.67 22.43
N GLU A 236 -20.73 -2.11 22.61
CA GLU A 236 -21.97 -2.85 22.83
C GLU A 236 -22.31 -3.68 21.59
N GLU A 237 -22.09 -3.09 20.41
CA GLU A 237 -22.19 -3.76 19.13
C GLU A 237 -20.80 -4.12 18.60
N ILE A 238 -20.53 -5.41 18.39
CA ILE A 238 -19.36 -5.90 17.67
C ILE A 238 -19.76 -6.12 16.21
N PRO A 239 -19.23 -5.33 15.27
CA PRO A 239 -19.61 -5.49 13.87
C PRO A 239 -18.80 -6.56 13.15
N CYS A 240 -19.41 -7.14 12.11
CA CYS A 240 -18.69 -7.80 11.02
C CYS A 240 -19.29 -7.41 9.66
N PHE A 241 -18.57 -7.71 8.57
CA PHE A 241 -19.07 -7.44 7.21
C PHE A 241 -18.96 -8.68 6.31
N ALA A 242 -20.11 -9.16 5.85
CA ALA A 242 -20.28 -10.36 5.06
C ALA A 242 -20.48 -10.06 3.57
N LEU A 243 -19.35 -9.98 2.86
CA LEU A 243 -19.30 -9.84 1.40
C LEU A 243 -18.98 -11.18 0.72
N THR A 244 -17.89 -11.82 1.12
CA THR A 244 -17.32 -13.00 0.45
C THR A 244 -18.19 -14.25 0.62
N SER A 245 -18.44 -14.96 -0.48
CA SER A 245 -19.14 -16.24 -0.49
C SER A 245 -18.21 -17.38 -0.97
N PRO A 246 -18.65 -18.65 -0.89
CA PRO A 246 -17.94 -19.77 -1.51
C PRO A 246 -17.67 -19.59 -3.01
N TYR A 247 -18.56 -18.86 -3.70
CA TYR A 247 -18.56 -18.74 -5.16
C TYR A 247 -18.08 -17.38 -5.67
N ALA A 248 -17.99 -16.36 -4.80
CA ALA A 248 -17.55 -15.01 -5.15
C ALA A 248 -16.58 -14.45 -4.10
N GLY A 249 -15.37 -14.09 -4.54
CA GLY A 249 -14.33 -13.46 -3.73
C GLY A 249 -13.73 -12.26 -4.47
N SER A 250 -12.74 -12.52 -5.33
CA SER A 250 -12.17 -11.50 -6.23
C SER A 250 -13.23 -10.83 -7.13
N ASP A 251 -14.17 -11.62 -7.66
CA ASP A 251 -15.33 -11.13 -8.39
C ASP A 251 -16.51 -10.91 -7.43
N ALA A 252 -16.38 -9.90 -6.55
CA ALA A 252 -17.38 -9.62 -5.53
C ALA A 252 -18.71 -9.08 -6.11
N ALA A 253 -18.74 -8.67 -7.39
CA ALA A 253 -19.98 -8.27 -8.06
C ALA A 253 -20.86 -9.47 -8.46
N ALA A 254 -20.31 -10.68 -8.44
CA ALA A 254 -20.98 -11.92 -8.80
C ALA A 254 -21.49 -12.73 -7.59
N ILE A 255 -21.72 -12.07 -6.44
CA ILE A 255 -22.26 -12.76 -5.24
C ILE A 255 -23.60 -13.46 -5.56
N PRO A 256 -23.78 -14.72 -5.11
CA PRO A 256 -24.99 -15.50 -5.37
C PRO A 256 -26.08 -15.29 -4.31
N ASP A 257 -25.80 -14.54 -3.25
CA ASP A 257 -26.72 -14.32 -2.13
C ASP A 257 -27.86 -13.41 -2.59
N VAL A 258 -29.11 -13.86 -2.45
CA VAL A 258 -30.30 -13.18 -3.00
C VAL A 258 -31.27 -12.81 -1.90
N GLY A 259 -31.77 -11.57 -1.97
CA GLY A 259 -32.92 -11.09 -1.21
C GLY A 259 -34.09 -10.83 -2.15
N VAL A 260 -35.16 -11.62 -2.03
CA VAL A 260 -36.38 -11.44 -2.82
C VAL A 260 -37.29 -10.48 -2.07
N VAL A 261 -37.71 -9.41 -2.75
CA VAL A 261 -38.68 -8.45 -2.20
C VAL A 261 -39.99 -9.17 -1.90
N CYS A 262 -40.48 -9.05 -0.68
CA CYS A 262 -41.76 -9.64 -0.29
C CYS A 262 -42.42 -8.87 0.85
N VAL A 263 -43.71 -9.11 1.04
CA VAL A 263 -44.41 -8.74 2.27
C VAL A 263 -44.17 -9.82 3.31
N GLY A 264 -43.81 -9.42 4.53
CA GLY A 264 -43.57 -10.33 5.65
C GLY A 264 -43.94 -9.70 6.99
N ASN A 265 -43.84 -10.47 8.07
CA ASN A 265 -44.14 -10.01 9.41
C ASN A 265 -42.85 -9.73 10.19
N TYR A 266 -42.76 -8.55 10.79
CA TYR A 266 -41.71 -8.16 11.72
C TYR A 266 -42.33 -7.42 12.91
N ASP A 267 -42.01 -7.84 14.13
CA ASP A 267 -42.60 -7.33 15.39
C ASP A 267 -44.14 -7.30 15.40
N GLY A 268 -44.77 -8.32 14.79
CA GLY A 268 -46.22 -8.45 14.73
C GLY A 268 -46.89 -7.56 13.67
N GLN A 269 -46.12 -6.77 12.92
CA GLN A 269 -46.62 -5.91 11.85
C GLN A 269 -46.28 -6.48 10.47
N GLU A 270 -47.25 -6.43 9.56
CA GLU A 270 -47.04 -6.77 8.16
C GLU A 270 -46.39 -5.58 7.44
N MET A 271 -45.24 -5.82 6.80
CA MET A 271 -44.49 -4.78 6.11
C MET A 271 -43.70 -5.34 4.92
N LEU A 272 -43.25 -4.42 4.06
CA LEU A 272 -42.39 -4.75 2.94
C LEU A 272 -40.96 -4.98 3.43
N GLY A 273 -40.29 -5.96 2.84
CA GLY A 273 -38.93 -6.33 3.21
C GLY A 273 -38.32 -7.28 2.19
N PHE A 274 -37.33 -8.04 2.64
CA PHE A 274 -36.67 -9.06 1.83
C PHE A 274 -36.70 -10.40 2.54
N LYS A 275 -36.94 -11.47 1.79
CA LYS A 275 -36.60 -12.83 2.20
C LYS A 275 -35.23 -13.17 1.63
N ILE A 276 -34.23 -13.31 2.50
CA ILE A 276 -32.83 -13.43 2.12
C ILE A 276 -32.30 -14.83 2.41
N THR A 277 -31.58 -15.39 1.43
CA THR A 277 -30.76 -16.60 1.61
C THR A 277 -29.31 -16.28 1.27
N TRP A 278 -28.39 -16.63 2.17
CA TRP A 278 -26.95 -16.38 1.99
C TRP A 278 -26.09 -17.49 2.58
N ASP A 279 -24.89 -17.62 2.05
CA ASP A 279 -23.81 -18.43 2.59
C ASP A 279 -22.48 -17.71 2.42
N LYS A 280 -21.91 -17.23 3.53
CA LYS A 280 -20.75 -16.35 3.56
C LYS A 280 -19.60 -17.02 4.31
N ARG A 281 -18.38 -16.76 3.86
CA ARG A 281 -17.15 -17.35 4.43
C ARG A 281 -16.09 -16.28 4.65
N TYR A 282 -15.15 -16.59 5.53
CA TYR A 282 -14.02 -15.74 5.90
C TYR A 282 -14.43 -14.39 6.50
N ILE A 283 -15.53 -14.37 7.27
CA ILE A 283 -16.05 -13.15 7.88
C ILE A 283 -15.32 -12.89 9.19
N THR A 284 -14.43 -11.91 9.19
CA THR A 284 -13.71 -11.46 10.38
C THR A 284 -14.69 -10.87 11.39
N LEU A 285 -14.48 -11.18 12.66
CA LEU A 285 -15.39 -10.95 13.80
C LEU A 285 -16.74 -11.67 13.73
N GLY A 286 -17.11 -12.30 12.60
CA GLY A 286 -18.40 -12.99 12.43
C GLY A 286 -18.82 -13.97 13.54
N PRO A 287 -17.92 -14.76 14.16
CA PRO A 287 -18.29 -15.64 15.26
C PRO A 287 -18.75 -14.94 16.54
N VAL A 288 -18.31 -13.70 16.77
CA VAL A 288 -18.57 -12.91 17.98
C VAL A 288 -19.36 -11.62 17.70
N ALA A 289 -19.74 -11.41 16.44
CA ALA A 289 -20.45 -10.21 16.03
C ALA A 289 -21.88 -10.21 16.60
N THR A 290 -22.33 -9.03 17.00
CA THR A 290 -23.72 -8.76 17.42
C THR A 290 -24.51 -8.08 16.29
N VAL A 291 -23.82 -7.40 15.37
CA VAL A 291 -24.40 -6.84 14.14
C VAL A 291 -23.63 -7.29 12.90
N LEU A 292 -24.37 -7.78 11.92
CA LEU A 292 -23.90 -8.28 10.63
C LEU A 292 -24.21 -7.26 9.54
N GLY A 293 -23.18 -6.66 8.95
CA GLY A 293 -23.31 -6.03 7.65
C GLY A 293 -23.37 -7.09 6.56
N LEU A 294 -24.44 -7.13 5.76
CA LEU A 294 -24.62 -8.14 4.71
C LEU A 294 -24.73 -7.48 3.34
N ALA A 295 -23.92 -7.93 2.38
CA ALA A 295 -24.10 -7.62 0.97
C ALA A 295 -24.82 -8.77 0.24
N PHE A 296 -25.92 -8.46 -0.43
CA PHE A 296 -26.76 -9.41 -1.17
C PHE A 296 -27.36 -8.74 -2.41
N ARG A 297 -27.77 -9.54 -3.40
CA ARG A 297 -28.41 -9.09 -4.63
C ARG A 297 -29.92 -9.04 -4.45
N VAL A 298 -30.55 -7.92 -4.77
CA VAL A 298 -31.99 -7.74 -4.62
C VAL A 298 -32.72 -8.15 -5.89
N GLN A 299 -33.77 -8.94 -5.74
CA GLN A 299 -34.70 -9.30 -6.81
C GLN A 299 -36.14 -8.90 -6.45
N ASP A 300 -36.83 -8.22 -7.35
CA ASP A 300 -38.22 -7.76 -7.20
C ASP A 300 -39.13 -8.37 -8.28
N PRO A 301 -39.40 -9.69 -8.23
CA PRO A 301 -40.17 -10.38 -9.28
C PRO A 301 -41.61 -9.90 -9.38
N ASP A 302 -42.19 -9.45 -8.27
CA ASP A 302 -43.57 -8.99 -8.16
C ASP A 302 -43.69 -7.46 -8.32
N LEU A 303 -42.56 -6.77 -8.61
CA LEU A 303 -42.48 -5.32 -8.85
C LEU A 303 -43.07 -4.48 -7.69
N LEU A 304 -42.87 -4.93 -6.45
CA LEU A 304 -43.42 -4.29 -5.25
C LEU A 304 -42.67 -2.99 -4.88
N LEU A 305 -41.43 -2.84 -5.34
CA LEU A 305 -40.62 -1.63 -5.17
C LEU A 305 -40.61 -0.73 -6.40
N ALA A 306 -41.15 -1.18 -7.53
CA ALA A 306 -41.09 -0.47 -8.80
C ALA A 306 -41.63 0.96 -8.70
N ALA A 307 -40.80 1.92 -9.09
CA ALA A 307 -41.19 3.31 -9.26
C ALA A 307 -41.28 3.65 -10.76
N ASN A 308 -42.19 4.55 -11.12
CA ASN A 308 -42.28 5.15 -12.46
C ASN A 308 -42.42 4.15 -13.64
N GLY A 309 -43.05 2.98 -13.41
CA GLY A 309 -43.28 1.99 -14.47
C GLY A 309 -42.04 1.18 -14.85
N SER A 310 -41.00 1.15 -14.00
CA SER A 310 -39.86 0.24 -14.19
C SER A 310 -40.31 -1.23 -14.18
N THR A 311 -39.77 -2.02 -15.10
CA THR A 311 -39.96 -3.47 -15.19
C THR A 311 -38.69 -4.23 -14.79
N GLU A 312 -37.76 -3.56 -14.11
CA GLU A 312 -36.49 -4.14 -13.69
C GLU A 312 -36.68 -5.05 -12.48
N VAL A 313 -36.30 -6.33 -12.63
CA VAL A 313 -36.44 -7.35 -11.58
C VAL A 313 -35.15 -7.50 -10.77
N ASP A 314 -33.97 -7.46 -11.40
CA ASP A 314 -32.69 -7.47 -10.69
C ASP A 314 -32.30 -6.02 -10.37
N LEU A 315 -32.45 -5.63 -9.11
CA LEU A 315 -32.15 -4.27 -8.67
C LEU A 315 -30.67 -4.07 -8.35
N GLY A 316 -29.87 -5.14 -8.30
CA GLY A 316 -28.44 -5.09 -8.01
C GLY A 316 -28.07 -5.32 -6.53
N ILE A 317 -26.80 -5.08 -6.20
CA ILE A 317 -26.25 -5.35 -4.86
C ILE A 317 -26.74 -4.30 -3.87
N THR A 318 -27.17 -4.74 -2.70
CA THR A 318 -27.63 -3.92 -1.58
C THR A 318 -26.90 -4.32 -0.30
N CYS A 319 -26.66 -3.34 0.58
CA CYS A 319 -26.05 -3.57 1.89
C CYS A 319 -27.07 -3.32 3.00
N ALA A 320 -27.19 -4.23 3.96
CA ALA A 320 -28.07 -4.09 5.12
C ALA A 320 -27.35 -4.43 6.43
N LEU A 321 -27.90 -3.95 7.55
CA LEU A 321 -27.46 -4.30 8.91
C LEU A 321 -28.47 -5.23 9.56
N ILE A 322 -27.99 -6.38 10.05
CA ILE A 322 -28.82 -7.47 10.60
C ILE A 322 -28.28 -7.81 11.99
N PRO A 323 -29.07 -7.72 13.07
CA PRO A 323 -28.71 -8.26 14.37
C PRO A 323 -28.42 -9.77 14.27
N THR A 324 -27.32 -10.24 14.84
CA THR A 324 -26.92 -11.66 14.69
C THR A 324 -27.79 -12.62 15.49
N ASN A 325 -28.59 -12.12 16.44
CA ASN A 325 -29.61 -12.86 17.15
C ASN A 325 -30.96 -12.93 16.41
N HIS A 326 -31.08 -12.29 15.23
CA HIS A 326 -32.31 -12.29 14.44
C HIS A 326 -32.66 -13.72 13.97
N PRO A 327 -33.94 -14.16 14.05
CA PRO A 327 -34.32 -15.52 13.71
C PRO A 327 -33.84 -15.97 12.32
N GLY A 328 -33.16 -17.12 12.27
CA GLY A 328 -32.65 -17.72 11.05
C GLY A 328 -31.23 -17.33 10.65
N VAL A 329 -30.62 -16.36 11.35
CA VAL A 329 -29.18 -16.07 11.23
C VAL A 329 -28.36 -17.15 11.93
N VAL A 330 -27.36 -17.71 11.25
CA VAL A 330 -26.46 -18.75 11.78
C VAL A 330 -25.04 -18.22 11.80
N THR A 331 -24.45 -18.13 13.00
CA THR A 331 -23.08 -17.65 13.27
C THR A 331 -22.40 -18.49 14.36
N GLY A 332 -21.23 -18.07 14.85
CA GLY A 332 -20.53 -18.68 15.99
C GLY A 332 -19.46 -19.72 15.65
N ARG A 333 -19.52 -20.36 14.47
CA ARG A 333 -18.45 -21.26 14.00
C ARG A 333 -17.21 -20.48 13.58
N ARG A 334 -16.03 -21.09 13.70
CA ARG A 334 -14.74 -20.46 13.36
C ARG A 334 -14.01 -21.13 12.20
N HIS A 335 -13.33 -20.33 11.39
CA HIS A 335 -12.24 -20.76 10.52
C HIS A 335 -10.90 -20.65 11.26
N TRP A 336 -9.89 -21.35 10.76
CA TRP A 336 -8.55 -21.36 11.36
C TRP A 336 -7.48 -20.92 10.34
N PRO A 337 -7.30 -19.61 10.14
CA PRO A 337 -6.40 -19.08 9.10
C PRO A 337 -4.94 -19.13 9.54
N LEU A 338 -4.22 -20.19 9.16
CA LEU A 338 -2.75 -20.29 9.33
C LEU A 338 -2.29 -20.08 10.79
N ASN A 339 -3.06 -20.57 11.75
CA ASN A 339 -2.83 -20.39 13.18
C ASN A 339 -2.93 -18.93 13.70
N ALA A 340 -3.44 -18.01 12.89
CA ALA A 340 -3.89 -16.72 13.39
C ALA A 340 -5.27 -16.89 14.04
N VAL A 341 -5.40 -16.36 15.26
CA VAL A 341 -6.53 -16.66 16.16
C VAL A 341 -7.51 -15.50 16.34
N PHE A 342 -7.40 -14.45 15.53
CA PHE A 342 -8.45 -13.45 15.45
C PHE A 342 -9.79 -14.12 15.06
N GLN A 343 -10.90 -13.55 15.53
CA GLN A 343 -12.22 -14.11 15.25
C GLN A 343 -12.50 -14.07 13.75
N ASN A 344 -12.76 -15.23 13.15
CA ASN A 344 -13.10 -15.37 11.74
C ASN A 344 -13.99 -16.60 11.56
N GLY A 345 -15.08 -16.48 10.80
CA GLY A 345 -16.06 -17.56 10.69
C GLY A 345 -16.98 -17.43 9.49
N PRO A 346 -17.79 -18.46 9.21
CA PRO A 346 -18.87 -18.36 8.24
C PRO A 346 -20.11 -17.73 8.88
N THR A 347 -21.00 -17.23 8.03
CA THR A 347 -22.37 -16.83 8.41
C THR A 347 -23.31 -17.36 7.35
N SER A 348 -24.48 -17.85 7.73
CA SER A 348 -25.50 -18.25 6.77
C SER A 348 -26.90 -17.92 7.26
N GLY A 349 -27.84 -17.95 6.33
CA GLY A 349 -29.26 -17.79 6.62
C GLY A 349 -30.07 -18.30 5.45
N LYS A 350 -31.25 -18.85 5.75
CA LYS A 350 -32.17 -19.36 4.74
C LYS A 350 -33.53 -18.75 4.96
N ASP A 351 -34.04 -18.09 3.93
CA ASP A 351 -35.36 -17.47 3.91
C ASP A 351 -35.61 -16.49 5.08
N VAL A 352 -34.56 -15.78 5.51
CA VAL A 352 -34.62 -14.84 6.63
C VAL A 352 -35.30 -13.55 6.17
N PHE A 353 -36.39 -13.18 6.82
CA PHE A 353 -37.08 -11.93 6.53
C PHE A 353 -36.38 -10.76 7.24
N ILE A 354 -36.08 -9.67 6.51
CA ILE A 354 -35.65 -8.40 7.10
C ILE A 354 -36.48 -7.23 6.54
N PRO A 355 -36.79 -6.20 7.34
CA PRO A 355 -37.50 -5.01 6.86
C PRO A 355 -36.62 -4.13 5.95
N LEU A 356 -37.24 -3.32 5.09
CA LEU A 356 -36.51 -2.42 4.19
C LEU A 356 -35.65 -1.38 4.93
N ASP A 357 -36.05 -0.96 6.12
CA ASP A 357 -35.36 0.07 6.91
C ASP A 357 -33.97 -0.37 7.41
N TRP A 358 -33.66 -1.66 7.29
CA TRP A 358 -32.34 -2.20 7.61
C TRP A 358 -31.32 -2.00 6.47
N VAL A 359 -31.77 -1.61 5.28
CA VAL A 359 -30.87 -1.22 4.18
C VAL A 359 -30.10 0.02 4.61
N ILE A 360 -28.76 -0.02 4.50
CA ILE A 360 -27.91 1.11 4.87
C ILE A 360 -28.26 2.31 3.97
N GLY A 361 -28.68 3.42 4.58
CA GLY A 361 -29.16 4.61 3.88
C GLY A 361 -30.60 4.52 3.35
N GLY A 362 -31.33 3.48 3.74
CA GLY A 362 -32.76 3.31 3.48
C GLY A 362 -33.09 2.85 2.06
N ARG A 363 -34.40 2.87 1.73
CA ARG A 363 -34.94 2.34 0.47
C ARG A 363 -34.27 2.91 -0.78
N GLU A 364 -33.83 4.17 -0.76
CA GLU A 364 -33.18 4.82 -1.92
C GLU A 364 -31.82 4.23 -2.29
N GLN A 365 -31.22 3.43 -1.39
CA GLN A 365 -29.92 2.80 -1.58
C GLN A 365 -30.00 1.35 -2.06
N ILE A 366 -31.21 0.81 -2.26
CA ILE A 366 -31.40 -0.49 -2.90
C ILE A 366 -30.75 -0.46 -4.28
N GLY A 367 -29.90 -1.45 -4.55
CA GLY A 367 -29.13 -1.57 -5.80
C GLY A 367 -27.82 -0.78 -5.85
N LYS A 368 -27.57 0.11 -4.89
CA LYS A 368 -26.37 0.98 -4.86
C LYS A 368 -25.25 0.45 -3.96
N GLY A 369 -25.41 -0.73 -3.36
CA GLY A 369 -24.46 -1.33 -2.42
C GLY A 369 -23.08 -1.59 -3.03
N TRP A 370 -23.00 -1.95 -4.32
CA TRP A 370 -21.70 -2.14 -4.99
C TRP A 370 -20.84 -0.87 -4.98
N ARG A 371 -21.46 0.28 -5.27
CA ARG A 371 -20.78 1.57 -5.24
C ARG A 371 -20.28 1.90 -3.84
N MET A 372 -21.12 1.69 -2.81
CA MET A 372 -20.72 1.89 -1.41
C MET A 372 -19.49 1.08 -1.04
N LEU A 373 -19.47 -0.21 -1.43
CA LEU A 373 -18.34 -1.10 -1.17
C LEU A 373 -17.07 -0.62 -1.85
N MET A 374 -17.14 -0.18 -3.11
CA MET A 374 -15.96 0.31 -3.84
C MET A 374 -15.39 1.58 -3.24
N GLU A 375 -16.24 2.49 -2.76
CA GLU A 375 -15.82 3.74 -2.12
C GLU A 375 -15.17 3.48 -0.74
N CYS A 376 -15.75 2.62 0.10
CA CYS A 376 -15.25 2.35 1.46
C CYS A 376 -14.03 1.40 1.51
N LEU A 377 -13.91 0.44 0.57
CA LEU A 377 -12.74 -0.48 0.51
C LEU A 377 -11.42 0.26 0.26
N ALA A 378 -11.45 1.45 -0.36
CA ALA A 378 -10.24 2.20 -0.67
C ALA A 378 -9.49 2.64 0.60
N ALA A 379 -10.21 3.00 1.67
CA ALA A 379 -9.60 3.42 2.94
C ALA A 379 -8.90 2.26 3.66
N GLY A 380 -9.54 1.10 3.75
CA GLY A 380 -8.96 -0.11 4.35
C GLY A 380 -7.67 -0.56 3.66
N ARG A 381 -7.63 -0.50 2.32
CA ARG A 381 -6.40 -0.78 1.54
C ARG A 381 -5.28 0.22 1.76
N ALA A 382 -5.60 1.50 1.97
CA ALA A 382 -4.60 2.55 2.17
C ALA A 382 -3.99 2.53 3.58
N ILE A 383 -4.79 2.17 4.59
CA ILE A 383 -4.45 2.32 6.00
C ILE A 383 -4.15 0.96 6.63
N SER A 384 -5.14 0.09 6.71
CA SER A 384 -5.16 -1.06 7.62
C SER A 384 -4.11 -2.12 7.31
N LEU A 385 -4.13 -2.72 6.12
CA LEU A 385 -3.18 -3.78 5.74
C LEU A 385 -1.73 -3.31 5.59
N PRO A 386 -1.46 -2.13 4.99
CA PRO A 386 -0.10 -1.57 4.99
C PRO A 386 0.44 -1.37 6.41
N SER A 387 -0.40 -0.89 7.33
CA SER A 387 0.00 -0.64 8.72
C SER A 387 0.35 -1.92 9.46
N SER A 388 -0.49 -2.95 9.38
CA SER A 388 -0.21 -4.22 10.06
C SER A 388 1.05 -4.89 9.51
N THR A 389 1.25 -4.86 8.20
CA THR A 389 2.46 -5.40 7.56
C THR A 389 3.72 -4.65 7.98
N VAL A 390 3.67 -3.32 8.06
CA VAL A 390 4.79 -2.53 8.59
C VAL A 390 5.07 -2.89 10.05
N GLY A 391 4.03 -3.09 10.88
CA GLY A 391 4.18 -3.56 12.26
C GLY A 391 4.95 -4.89 12.37
N PHE A 392 4.52 -5.90 11.62
CA PHE A 392 5.23 -7.19 11.53
C PHE A 392 6.68 -7.03 11.06
N SER A 393 6.89 -6.14 10.08
CA SER A 393 8.22 -5.91 9.51
C SER A 393 9.16 -5.14 10.45
N LYS A 394 8.65 -4.21 11.26
CA LYS A 394 9.44 -3.53 12.29
C LYS A 394 9.87 -4.51 13.39
N LEU A 395 8.99 -5.41 13.84
CA LEU A 395 9.36 -6.47 14.78
C LEU A 395 10.46 -7.38 14.20
N ALA A 396 10.29 -7.82 12.95
CA ALA A 396 11.28 -8.64 12.24
C ALA A 396 12.64 -7.93 12.14
N VAL A 397 12.67 -6.66 11.69
CA VAL A 397 13.91 -5.88 11.58
C VAL A 397 14.56 -5.67 12.94
N ARG A 398 13.80 -5.30 13.97
CA ARG A 398 14.31 -5.06 15.33
C ARG A 398 14.98 -6.31 15.88
N GLY A 399 14.25 -7.43 15.92
CA GLY A 399 14.77 -8.67 16.47
C GLY A 399 15.91 -9.28 15.64
N THR A 400 15.78 -9.32 14.32
CA THR A 400 16.81 -9.91 13.44
C THR A 400 18.11 -9.09 13.45
N SER A 401 18.02 -7.75 13.45
CA SER A 401 19.23 -6.91 13.51
C SER A 401 19.97 -7.05 14.84
N ALA A 402 19.25 -7.08 15.96
CA ALA A 402 19.83 -7.32 17.28
C ALA A 402 20.49 -8.71 17.36
N TYR A 403 19.78 -9.75 16.89
CA TYR A 403 20.30 -11.11 16.84
C TYR A 403 21.55 -11.22 15.95
N ALA A 404 21.57 -10.57 14.79
CA ALA A 404 22.72 -10.61 13.87
C ALA A 404 23.97 -9.94 14.47
N ALA A 405 23.79 -8.84 15.20
CA ALA A 405 24.88 -8.12 15.84
C ALA A 405 25.49 -8.89 17.04
N MET A 406 24.68 -9.72 17.71
CA MET A 406 25.06 -10.42 18.93
C MET A 406 25.47 -11.89 18.72
N ARG A 407 24.77 -12.62 17.85
CA ARG A 407 24.99 -14.05 17.66
C ARG A 407 26.35 -14.30 17.04
N HIS A 408 27.17 -15.12 17.67
CA HIS A 408 28.48 -15.50 17.13
C HIS A 408 28.44 -16.87 16.44
N GLN A 409 29.09 -16.98 15.28
CA GLN A 409 29.49 -18.23 14.63
C GLN A 409 30.87 -18.04 14.01
N PHE A 410 31.65 -19.11 13.93
CA PHE A 410 33.04 -19.04 13.45
C PHE A 410 33.85 -17.94 14.16
N ARG A 411 33.62 -17.76 15.47
CA ARG A 411 34.30 -16.80 16.36
C ARG A 411 34.06 -15.31 16.09
N ILE A 412 33.08 -14.95 15.24
CA ILE A 412 32.69 -13.55 15.00
C ILE A 412 31.17 -13.39 15.02
N PRO A 413 30.64 -12.17 15.25
CA PRO A 413 29.22 -11.90 15.07
C PRO A 413 28.76 -12.23 13.64
N ILE A 414 27.61 -12.89 13.50
CA ILE A 414 27.10 -13.34 12.20
C ILE A 414 26.82 -12.16 11.27
N GLY A 415 26.43 -11.01 11.82
CA GLY A 415 26.17 -9.82 11.04
C GLY A 415 27.42 -9.14 10.45
N LYS A 416 28.62 -9.73 10.61
CA LYS A 416 29.84 -9.37 9.86
C LYS A 416 30.00 -10.14 8.54
N PHE A 417 29.21 -11.19 8.30
CA PHE A 417 29.28 -11.95 7.05
C PHE A 417 28.53 -11.23 5.92
N GLU A 418 29.13 -11.13 4.74
CA GLU A 418 28.55 -10.43 3.59
C GLU A 418 27.21 -11.02 3.14
N GLY A 419 27.03 -12.35 3.23
CA GLY A 419 25.74 -12.98 2.96
C GLY A 419 24.62 -12.57 3.92
N ILE A 420 24.97 -12.20 5.17
CA ILE A 420 24.02 -11.62 6.13
C ILE A 420 23.77 -10.14 5.81
N HIS A 421 24.79 -9.40 5.33
CA HIS A 421 24.60 -8.01 4.89
C HIS A 421 23.54 -7.91 3.78
N GLU A 422 23.56 -8.79 2.78
CA GLU A 422 22.55 -8.79 1.70
C GLU A 422 21.13 -8.92 2.26
N MET A 423 20.92 -9.84 3.22
CA MET A 423 19.60 -10.04 3.84
C MET A 423 19.18 -8.86 4.70
N LEU A 424 20.09 -8.34 5.55
CA LEU A 424 19.79 -7.16 6.38
C LEU A 424 19.51 -5.93 5.52
N ALA A 425 20.27 -5.72 4.44
CA ALA A 425 20.03 -4.63 3.50
C ALA A 425 18.64 -4.68 2.90
N ARG A 426 18.24 -5.87 2.44
CA ARG A 426 16.89 -6.15 1.94
C ARG A 426 15.84 -5.86 2.99
N MET A 427 16.07 -6.18 4.27
CA MET A 427 15.11 -5.87 5.33
C MET A 427 15.03 -4.36 5.61
N GLY A 428 16.16 -3.69 5.84
CA GLY A 428 16.18 -2.27 6.22
C GLY A 428 15.65 -1.34 5.15
N GLY A 429 16.10 -1.52 3.90
CA GLY A 429 15.67 -0.66 2.81
C GLY A 429 14.20 -0.88 2.41
N ASN A 430 13.68 -2.12 2.47
CA ASN A 430 12.25 -2.36 2.29
C ASN A 430 11.42 -1.75 3.43
N LEU A 431 11.85 -1.89 4.68
CA LEU A 431 11.11 -1.32 5.81
C LEU A 431 11.00 0.21 5.71
N TYR A 432 12.10 0.90 5.39
CA TYR A 432 12.09 2.35 5.23
C TYR A 432 11.09 2.80 4.16
N LEU A 433 11.07 2.11 3.01
CA LEU A 433 10.14 2.34 1.91
C LEU A 433 8.70 2.05 2.31
N MET A 434 8.43 0.90 2.92
CA MET A 434 7.10 0.48 3.34
C MET A 434 6.48 1.48 4.32
N ASP A 435 7.25 1.92 5.33
CA ASP A 435 6.77 2.88 6.31
C ASP A 435 6.57 4.28 5.69
N ALA A 436 7.42 4.68 4.72
CA ALA A 436 7.22 5.92 3.97
C ALA A 436 5.89 5.91 3.18
N VAL A 437 5.58 4.79 2.53
CA VAL A 437 4.37 4.59 1.73
C VAL A 437 3.12 4.57 2.61
N ARG A 438 3.18 3.89 3.75
CA ARG A 438 2.11 3.90 4.76
C ARG A 438 1.80 5.32 5.21
N ARG A 439 2.83 6.07 5.63
CA ARG A 439 2.70 7.47 6.10
C ARG A 439 2.07 8.38 5.05
N LEU A 440 2.57 8.33 3.80
CA LEU A 440 2.04 9.17 2.72
C LEU A 440 0.60 8.79 2.33
N SER A 441 0.26 7.51 2.35
CA SER A 441 -1.08 7.04 1.98
C SER A 441 -2.12 7.41 3.03
N ALA A 442 -1.76 7.35 4.33
CA ALA A 442 -2.62 7.83 5.40
C ALA A 442 -2.87 9.35 5.29
N LEU A 443 -1.82 10.13 4.99
CA LEU A 443 -1.94 11.58 4.76
C LEU A 443 -2.90 11.93 3.62
N ALA A 444 -2.96 11.12 2.57
CA ALA A 444 -3.91 11.33 1.49
C ALA A 444 -5.35 11.27 2.02
N VAL A 445 -5.65 10.24 2.81
CA VAL A 445 -6.98 10.05 3.42
C VAL A 445 -7.31 11.17 4.40
N ASP A 446 -6.36 11.59 5.24
CA ASP A 446 -6.54 12.72 6.17
C ASP A 446 -6.85 14.05 5.46
N ASN A 447 -6.34 14.23 4.25
CA ASN A 447 -6.65 15.40 3.41
C ASN A 447 -8.00 15.28 2.67
N GLY A 448 -8.80 14.24 2.96
CA GLY A 448 -10.11 14.01 2.34
C GLY A 448 -10.04 13.34 0.97
N GLU A 449 -8.86 12.88 0.53
CA GLU A 449 -8.75 12.12 -0.70
C GLU A 449 -9.32 10.71 -0.52
N LYS A 450 -9.87 10.15 -1.60
CA LYS A 450 -10.31 8.75 -1.68
C LYS A 450 -9.45 8.02 -2.73
N PRO A 451 -8.15 7.82 -2.51
CA PRO A 451 -7.21 7.58 -3.60
C PRO A 451 -7.16 6.09 -3.98
N SER A 452 -8.08 5.64 -4.84
CA SER A 452 -8.30 4.22 -5.15
C SER A 452 -7.10 3.50 -5.79
N VAL A 453 -6.34 4.17 -6.65
CA VAL A 453 -5.14 3.61 -7.28
C VAL A 453 -3.99 3.55 -6.28
N ILE A 454 -3.79 4.60 -5.49
CA ILE A 454 -2.71 4.66 -4.49
C ILE A 454 -2.95 3.67 -3.36
N SER A 455 -4.20 3.48 -2.94
CA SER A 455 -4.52 2.46 -1.94
C SER A 455 -4.20 1.06 -2.46
N ALA A 456 -4.44 0.79 -3.75
CA ALA A 456 -4.04 -0.46 -4.41
C ALA A 456 -2.51 -0.62 -4.51
N ILE A 457 -1.78 0.45 -4.85
CA ILE A 457 -0.31 0.47 -4.87
C ILE A 457 0.24 0.17 -3.48
N SER A 458 -0.27 0.86 -2.45
CA SER A 458 0.14 0.71 -1.06
C SER A 458 -0.11 -0.72 -0.58
N LYS A 459 -1.34 -1.23 -0.74
CA LYS A 459 -1.69 -2.61 -0.37
C LYS A 459 -0.80 -3.63 -1.05
N TYR A 460 -0.65 -3.58 -2.38
CA TYR A 460 0.13 -4.56 -3.13
C TYR A 460 1.62 -4.53 -2.73
N HIS A 461 2.27 -3.37 -2.85
CA HIS A 461 3.71 -3.28 -2.68
C HIS A 461 4.15 -3.39 -1.23
N VAL A 462 3.39 -2.86 -0.26
CA VAL A 462 3.76 -2.96 1.16
C VAL A 462 3.66 -4.42 1.62
N THR A 463 2.56 -5.12 1.28
CA THR A 463 2.38 -6.54 1.66
C THR A 463 3.37 -7.48 0.97
N GLU A 464 3.67 -7.27 -0.31
CA GLU A 464 4.65 -8.10 -1.04
C GLU A 464 6.07 -7.89 -0.52
N ARG A 465 6.47 -6.63 -0.29
CA ARG A 465 7.80 -6.30 0.28
C ARG A 465 7.92 -6.78 1.72
N GLY A 466 6.83 -6.74 2.50
CA GLY A 466 6.76 -7.34 3.83
C GLY A 466 7.04 -8.84 3.82
N ARG A 467 6.51 -9.58 2.84
CA ARG A 467 6.82 -11.01 2.67
C ARG A 467 8.29 -11.26 2.36
N ILE A 468 8.86 -10.48 1.45
CA ILE A 468 10.29 -10.57 1.10
C ILE A 468 11.16 -10.30 2.34
N LEU A 469 10.82 -9.26 3.12
CA LEU A 469 11.52 -8.87 4.33
C LEU A 469 11.45 -9.94 5.42
N VAL A 470 10.26 -10.47 5.71
CA VAL A 470 10.09 -11.51 6.74
C VAL A 470 10.81 -12.79 6.34
N ASN A 471 10.79 -13.17 5.07
CA ASN A 471 11.55 -14.33 4.57
C ASN A 471 13.06 -14.12 4.74
N ALA A 472 13.59 -12.93 4.43
CA ALA A 472 15.00 -12.62 4.67
C ALA A 472 15.35 -12.69 6.17
N GLY A 473 14.43 -12.29 7.04
CA GLY A 473 14.59 -12.48 8.48
C GLY A 473 14.69 -13.96 8.88
N MET A 474 13.86 -14.84 8.28
CA MET A 474 13.89 -16.28 8.55
C MET A 474 15.23 -16.89 8.13
N ASP A 475 15.77 -16.47 6.97
CA ASP A 475 17.08 -16.92 6.48
C ASP A 475 18.22 -16.53 7.43
N VAL A 476 18.17 -15.33 8.03
CA VAL A 476 19.18 -14.88 9.01
C VAL A 476 19.07 -15.62 10.35
N LEU A 477 17.85 -15.87 10.85
CA LEU A 477 17.66 -16.51 12.15
C LEU A 477 17.91 -18.03 12.12
N GLY A 478 17.67 -18.69 10.99
CA GLY A 478 17.78 -20.13 10.86
C GLY A 478 16.89 -20.87 11.88
N GLY A 479 17.49 -21.77 12.67
CA GLY A 479 16.79 -22.58 13.68
C GLY A 479 15.95 -21.75 14.66
N LYS A 480 16.45 -20.58 15.11
CA LYS A 480 15.69 -19.72 16.03
C LYS A 480 14.39 -19.21 15.41
N GLY A 481 14.39 -18.93 14.11
CA GLY A 481 13.22 -18.43 13.40
C GLY A 481 12.09 -19.46 13.32
N ILE A 482 12.40 -20.75 13.33
CA ILE A 482 11.41 -21.83 13.15
C ILE A 482 10.94 -22.49 14.46
N CYS A 483 11.70 -22.38 15.55
CA CYS A 483 11.30 -22.87 16.87
C CYS A 483 10.31 -21.89 17.52
N MET A 484 9.04 -22.28 17.62
CA MET A 484 7.97 -21.47 18.20
C MET A 484 8.08 -21.38 19.72
N GLY A 485 7.78 -20.21 20.29
CA GLY A 485 7.69 -20.01 21.73
C GLY A 485 7.66 -18.52 22.11
N PRO A 486 7.57 -18.20 23.42
CA PRO A 486 7.59 -16.82 23.91
C PRO A 486 8.84 -16.02 23.47
N ASN A 487 9.96 -16.69 23.22
CA ASN A 487 11.22 -16.06 22.82
C ASN A 487 11.40 -15.97 21.29
N ASN A 488 10.37 -16.31 20.51
CA ASN A 488 10.36 -16.19 19.04
C ASN A 488 9.54 -14.96 18.61
N PHE A 489 10.20 -14.02 17.94
CA PHE A 489 9.57 -12.79 17.43
C PHE A 489 9.19 -12.81 15.94
N LEU A 490 9.49 -13.88 15.19
CA LEU A 490 9.39 -13.85 13.73
C LEU A 490 8.39 -14.85 13.13
N ALA A 491 8.27 -16.04 13.74
CA ALA A 491 7.51 -17.13 13.15
C ALA A 491 6.02 -16.81 12.99
N ARG A 492 5.43 -16.07 13.94
CA ARG A 492 4.06 -15.58 13.84
C ARG A 492 3.88 -14.61 12.67
N SER A 493 4.79 -13.66 12.50
CA SER A 493 4.78 -12.76 11.34
C SER A 493 4.90 -13.55 10.02
N TYR A 494 5.75 -14.58 9.97
CA TYR A 494 5.88 -15.46 8.80
C TYR A 494 4.58 -16.21 8.48
N GLN A 495 3.94 -16.82 9.48
CA GLN A 495 2.66 -17.54 9.33
C GLN A 495 1.52 -16.64 8.86
N GLN A 496 1.51 -15.38 9.28
CA GLN A 496 0.40 -14.45 9.03
C GLN A 496 0.55 -13.64 7.75
N MET A 497 1.77 -13.47 7.24
CA MET A 497 2.04 -12.70 6.03
C MET A 497 1.21 -13.13 4.80
N PRO A 498 0.91 -14.43 4.55
CA PRO A 498 0.06 -14.86 3.45
C PRO A 498 -1.39 -14.34 3.52
N ILE A 499 -1.87 -13.92 4.68
CA ILE A 499 -3.22 -13.36 4.84
C ILE A 499 -3.29 -11.98 4.18
N ALA A 500 -2.36 -11.08 4.50
CA ALA A 500 -2.36 -9.69 4.04
C ALA A 500 -2.25 -9.55 2.50
N ILE A 501 -1.55 -10.47 1.85
CA ILE A 501 -1.40 -10.51 0.38
C ILE A 501 -2.67 -11.00 -0.32
N THR A 502 -3.59 -11.65 0.41
CA THR A 502 -4.75 -12.37 -0.13
C THR A 502 -6.05 -11.58 0.06
N VAL A 503 -6.26 -11.02 1.25
CA VAL A 503 -7.50 -10.28 1.59
C VAL A 503 -7.53 -8.87 0.99
N GLU A 504 -8.69 -8.19 1.07
CA GLU A 504 -8.90 -6.81 0.54
C GLU A 504 -8.54 -6.66 -0.94
N GLY A 505 -8.75 -7.74 -1.71
CA GLY A 505 -8.31 -7.86 -3.10
C GLY A 505 -6.93 -8.51 -3.20
N ALA A 506 -6.89 -9.76 -3.66
CA ALA A 506 -5.66 -10.52 -3.82
C ALA A 506 -4.63 -9.71 -4.63
N ASN A 507 -3.35 -9.80 -4.25
CA ASN A 507 -2.26 -9.05 -4.88
C ASN A 507 -2.23 -9.20 -6.41
N ILE A 508 -2.61 -10.37 -6.94
CA ILE A 508 -2.74 -10.63 -8.39
C ILE A 508 -3.81 -9.72 -9.03
N LEU A 509 -5.01 -9.68 -8.45
CA LEU A 509 -6.11 -8.84 -8.94
C LEU A 509 -5.76 -7.36 -8.81
N THR A 510 -5.24 -6.96 -7.64
CA THR A 510 -4.86 -5.58 -7.34
C THR A 510 -3.84 -5.07 -8.35
N ARG A 511 -2.77 -5.86 -8.60
CA ARG A 511 -1.72 -5.51 -9.55
C ARG A 511 -2.22 -5.46 -10.99
N CYS A 512 -2.98 -6.45 -11.44
CA CYS A 512 -3.32 -6.61 -12.86
C CYS A 512 -4.53 -5.78 -13.31
N LEU A 513 -5.53 -5.59 -12.44
CA LEU A 513 -6.82 -4.97 -12.80
C LEU A 513 -7.02 -3.58 -12.19
N ILE A 514 -6.55 -3.34 -10.97
CA ILE A 514 -6.85 -2.07 -10.26
C ILE A 514 -5.80 -1.01 -10.58
N ILE A 515 -4.52 -1.26 -10.27
CA ILE A 515 -3.46 -0.23 -10.32
C ILE A 515 -3.40 0.45 -11.69
N PHE A 516 -3.28 -0.32 -12.76
CA PHE A 516 -3.24 0.25 -14.11
C PHE A 516 -4.59 0.23 -14.82
N GLY A 517 -5.40 -0.82 -14.69
CA GLY A 517 -6.66 -0.90 -15.44
C GLY A 517 -7.60 0.27 -15.13
N GLN A 518 -7.85 0.53 -13.84
CA GLN A 518 -8.63 1.69 -13.40
C GLN A 518 -7.80 2.98 -13.42
N GLY A 519 -6.52 2.91 -13.05
CA GLY A 519 -5.63 4.08 -13.01
C GLY A 519 -5.37 4.71 -14.39
N ALA A 520 -5.23 3.92 -15.46
CA ALA A 520 -5.02 4.45 -16.81
C ALA A 520 -6.21 5.24 -17.33
N ILE A 521 -7.43 4.92 -16.89
CA ILE A 521 -8.62 5.68 -17.25
C ILE A 521 -8.73 6.92 -16.34
N ARG A 522 -8.62 6.73 -15.02
CA ARG A 522 -8.83 7.79 -14.02
C ARG A 522 -7.72 8.84 -13.96
N CYS A 523 -6.47 8.39 -13.87
CA CYS A 523 -5.31 9.26 -13.69
C CYS A 523 -4.87 9.94 -14.99
N HIS A 524 -5.30 9.41 -16.16
CA HIS A 524 -4.92 9.99 -17.44
C HIS A 524 -5.68 11.30 -17.70
N PRO A 525 -5.00 12.41 -18.06
CA PRO A 525 -5.64 13.74 -18.07
C PRO A 525 -6.74 13.95 -19.13
N TYR A 526 -6.84 13.07 -20.13
CA TYR A 526 -7.72 13.24 -21.30
C TYR A 526 -8.64 12.05 -21.59
N VAL A 527 -8.35 10.83 -21.13
CA VAL A 527 -9.08 9.64 -21.59
C VAL A 527 -10.54 9.70 -21.12
N LEU A 528 -10.80 9.99 -19.84
CA LEU A 528 -12.17 10.18 -19.35
C LEU A 528 -12.91 11.31 -20.06
N LYS A 529 -12.22 12.40 -20.44
CA LYS A 529 -12.83 13.53 -21.16
C LYS A 529 -13.25 13.13 -22.57
N GLU A 530 -12.41 12.37 -23.27
CA GLU A 530 -12.71 11.83 -24.59
C GLU A 530 -13.88 10.83 -24.53
N MET A 531 -13.90 9.96 -23.52
CA MET A 531 -15.00 9.03 -23.28
C MET A 531 -16.32 9.74 -22.99
N ALA A 532 -16.28 10.77 -22.12
CA ALA A 532 -17.45 11.58 -21.79
C ALA A 532 -17.98 12.35 -23.02
N ALA A 533 -17.09 12.98 -23.80
CA ALA A 533 -17.46 13.68 -25.02
C ALA A 533 -18.05 12.74 -26.09
N ALA A 534 -17.54 11.51 -26.19
CA ALA A 534 -18.07 10.52 -27.11
C ALA A 534 -19.47 10.00 -26.73
N GLY A 535 -19.79 10.01 -25.43
CA GLY A 535 -21.10 9.62 -24.88
C GLY A 535 -22.13 10.75 -24.80
N GLU A 536 -21.76 11.99 -25.15
CA GLU A 536 -22.66 13.15 -25.13
C GLU A 536 -23.76 13.02 -26.19
N ALA A 537 -25.00 13.34 -25.81
CA ALA A 537 -26.17 13.20 -26.67
C ALA A 537 -26.25 14.32 -27.72
N ASP A 538 -25.85 15.54 -27.34
CA ASP A 538 -25.72 16.67 -28.27
C ASP A 538 -24.50 16.49 -29.17
N GLN A 539 -24.75 16.21 -30.45
CA GLN A 539 -23.71 15.96 -31.46
C GLN A 539 -22.77 17.15 -31.67
N GLN A 540 -23.25 18.38 -31.54
CA GLN A 540 -22.42 19.57 -31.72
C GLN A 540 -21.51 19.76 -30.51
N LYS A 541 -22.05 19.60 -29.30
CA LYS A 541 -21.28 19.64 -28.06
C LYS A 541 -20.26 18.50 -28.01
N ALA A 542 -20.67 17.27 -28.34
CA ALA A 542 -19.81 16.10 -28.45
C ALA A 542 -18.60 16.37 -29.35
N LEU A 543 -18.82 16.95 -30.53
CA LEU A 543 -17.74 17.27 -31.47
C LEU A 543 -16.76 18.30 -30.91
N VAL A 544 -17.25 19.36 -30.26
CA VAL A 544 -16.41 20.43 -29.70
C VAL A 544 -15.60 19.92 -28.51
N ASP A 545 -16.23 19.22 -27.58
CA ASP A 545 -15.58 18.69 -26.38
C ASP A 545 -14.56 17.61 -26.75
N PHE A 546 -14.91 16.72 -27.69
CA PHE A 546 -13.99 15.71 -28.22
C PHE A 546 -12.81 16.35 -28.96
N ASP A 547 -13.03 17.35 -29.81
CA ASP A 547 -11.97 18.07 -30.51
C ASP A 547 -10.96 18.69 -29.54
N ASN A 548 -11.43 19.35 -28.48
CA ASN A 548 -10.55 19.92 -27.47
C ASN A 548 -9.74 18.83 -26.74
N ALA A 549 -10.42 17.80 -26.23
CA ALA A 549 -9.77 16.72 -25.49
C ALA A 549 -8.75 15.94 -26.35
N PHE A 550 -9.13 15.60 -27.59
CA PHE A 550 -8.31 14.80 -28.50
C PHE A 550 -7.04 15.53 -28.95
N PHE A 551 -7.13 16.81 -29.34
CA PHE A 551 -5.93 17.55 -29.75
C PHE A 551 -5.04 17.93 -28.56
N ASP A 552 -5.62 18.13 -27.36
CA ASP A 552 -4.83 18.28 -26.14
C ASP A 552 -4.12 16.97 -25.77
N HIS A 553 -4.78 15.81 -25.95
CA HIS A 553 -4.19 14.49 -25.77
C HIS A 553 -3.04 14.26 -26.76
N ILE A 554 -3.23 14.55 -28.06
CA ILE A 554 -2.14 14.47 -29.04
C ILE A 554 -0.93 15.34 -28.61
N SER A 555 -1.20 16.59 -28.21
CA SER A 555 -0.16 17.51 -27.69
C SER A 555 0.54 16.93 -26.46
N PHE A 556 -0.20 16.26 -25.58
CA PHE A 556 0.34 15.57 -24.41
C PHE A 556 1.27 14.40 -24.77
N VAL A 557 0.87 13.53 -25.71
CA VAL A 557 1.71 12.42 -26.21
C VAL A 557 3.02 12.95 -26.77
N PHE A 558 2.97 13.98 -27.64
CA PHE A 558 4.19 14.58 -28.21
C PHE A 558 5.06 15.28 -27.17
N ALA A 559 4.46 15.92 -26.17
CA ALA A 559 5.21 16.50 -25.06
C ALA A 559 5.92 15.43 -24.23
N ASN A 560 5.29 14.28 -23.98
CA ASN A 560 5.90 13.15 -23.29
C ASN A 560 6.99 12.47 -24.13
N PHE A 561 6.76 12.32 -25.43
CA PHE A 561 7.79 11.87 -26.38
C PHE A 561 9.04 12.75 -26.30
N SER A 562 8.88 14.07 -26.41
CA SER A 562 9.99 15.00 -26.34
C SER A 562 10.70 14.97 -24.98
N ARG A 563 9.93 14.93 -23.87
CA ARG A 563 10.49 14.81 -22.51
C ARG A 563 11.27 13.52 -22.33
N ALA A 564 10.71 12.38 -22.71
CA ALA A 564 11.36 11.08 -22.59
C ALA A 564 12.65 11.02 -23.41
N LEU A 565 12.61 11.49 -24.67
CA LEU A 565 13.79 11.51 -25.55
C LEU A 565 14.88 12.43 -25.00
N VAL A 566 14.56 13.67 -24.63
CA VAL A 566 15.54 14.62 -24.08
C VAL A 566 16.09 14.13 -22.75
N ALA A 567 15.25 13.58 -21.87
CA ALA A 567 15.70 12.98 -20.62
C ALA A 567 16.62 11.77 -20.87
N GLY A 568 16.31 10.93 -21.86
CA GLY A 568 17.12 9.80 -22.27
C GLY A 568 18.50 10.21 -22.81
N LEU A 569 18.54 11.12 -23.78
CA LEU A 569 19.77 11.60 -24.42
C LEU A 569 20.68 12.36 -23.46
N SER A 570 20.12 12.96 -22.41
CA SER A 570 20.86 13.71 -21.39
C SER A 570 21.34 12.88 -20.21
N VAL A 571 21.12 11.56 -20.25
CA VAL A 571 21.37 10.65 -19.13
C VAL A 571 20.67 11.14 -17.84
N GLY A 572 19.50 11.76 -17.98
CA GLY A 572 18.73 12.31 -16.85
C GLY A 572 19.24 13.63 -16.27
N SER A 573 20.17 14.33 -16.93
CA SER A 573 20.71 15.60 -16.42
C SER A 573 19.80 16.82 -16.69
N PHE A 574 19.00 16.79 -17.76
CA PHE A 574 18.11 17.90 -18.14
C PHE A 574 16.77 18.00 -17.39
N PRO A 575 16.09 16.90 -16.99
CA PRO A 575 14.87 17.02 -16.21
C PRO A 575 15.04 17.96 -15.01
N ALA A 576 14.07 18.87 -14.84
CA ALA A 576 14.08 19.75 -13.68
C ALA A 576 13.99 18.92 -12.40
N ALA A 577 14.70 19.32 -11.36
CA ALA A 577 14.45 18.86 -10.00
C ALA A 577 13.91 20.05 -9.20
N PRO A 578 13.14 19.82 -8.12
CA PRO A 578 12.70 20.89 -7.24
C PRO A 578 13.91 21.66 -6.72
N ARG A 579 13.82 22.99 -6.65
CA ARG A 579 14.93 23.80 -6.11
C ARG A 579 15.24 23.45 -4.66
N VAL A 580 14.21 23.08 -3.91
CA VAL A 580 14.30 22.65 -2.51
C VAL A 580 14.95 21.28 -2.35
N ALA A 581 15.07 20.48 -3.42
CA ALA A 581 15.61 19.12 -3.33
C ALA A 581 17.08 19.13 -2.86
N PRO A 582 17.42 18.32 -1.84
CA PRO A 582 18.77 18.19 -1.32
C PRO A 582 19.71 17.71 -2.41
N SER A 583 20.97 18.13 -2.32
CA SER A 583 22.00 17.85 -3.34
C SER A 583 22.16 16.35 -3.61
N GLU A 584 22.18 15.57 -2.54
CA GLU A 584 22.42 14.13 -2.53
C GLU A 584 21.28 13.32 -3.16
N LEU A 585 20.04 13.80 -3.11
CA LEU A 585 18.88 13.11 -3.71
C LEU A 585 18.37 13.76 -4.99
N ARG A 586 18.94 14.89 -5.42
CA ARG A 586 18.47 15.66 -6.60
C ARG A 586 18.38 14.81 -7.85
N HIS A 587 19.31 13.89 -8.05
CA HIS A 587 19.30 13.00 -9.22
C HIS A 587 18.12 12.03 -9.22
N PHE A 588 17.61 11.62 -8.04
CA PHE A 588 16.44 10.75 -7.94
C PHE A 588 15.14 11.46 -8.35
N TYR A 589 14.97 12.74 -7.98
CA TYR A 589 13.86 13.55 -8.50
C TYR A 589 13.87 13.62 -10.04
N ARG A 590 15.06 13.77 -10.63
CA ARG A 590 15.22 13.76 -12.10
C ARG A 590 14.92 12.39 -12.70
N ALA A 591 15.35 11.31 -12.03
CA ALA A 591 15.08 9.93 -12.44
C ALA A 591 13.58 9.64 -12.46
N VAL A 592 12.84 10.06 -11.43
CA VAL A 592 11.37 9.95 -11.39
C VAL A 592 10.72 10.76 -12.52
N ASN A 593 11.16 12.00 -12.77
CA ASN A 593 10.64 12.80 -13.88
C ASN A 593 10.89 12.14 -15.24
N ARG A 594 12.08 11.57 -15.45
CA ARG A 594 12.41 10.80 -16.66
C ARG A 594 11.50 9.58 -16.80
N MET A 595 11.36 8.79 -15.75
CA MET A 595 10.57 7.56 -15.77
C MET A 595 9.06 7.84 -15.86
N SER A 596 8.58 8.93 -15.28
CA SER A 596 7.20 9.40 -15.41
C SER A 596 6.90 9.78 -16.87
N ALA A 597 7.78 10.51 -17.56
CA ALA A 597 7.59 10.82 -18.98
C ALA A 597 7.62 9.55 -19.87
N ALA A 598 8.53 8.62 -19.56
CA ALA A 598 8.59 7.33 -20.24
C ALA A 598 7.31 6.50 -20.00
N PHE A 599 6.83 6.47 -18.76
CA PHE A 599 5.61 5.78 -18.37
C PHE A 599 4.38 6.34 -19.09
N ALA A 600 4.22 7.66 -19.12
CA ALA A 600 3.12 8.31 -19.83
C ALA A 600 3.14 7.92 -21.33
N LEU A 601 4.30 8.04 -21.98
CA LEU A 601 4.47 7.66 -23.38
C LEU A 601 4.18 6.18 -23.64
N LEU A 602 4.68 5.28 -22.79
CA LEU A 602 4.42 3.84 -22.90
C LEU A 602 2.95 3.49 -22.66
N SER A 603 2.30 4.20 -21.74
CA SER A 603 0.87 4.03 -21.46
C SER A 603 0.03 4.43 -22.67
N ASP A 604 0.27 5.61 -23.24
CA ASP A 604 -0.45 6.09 -24.44
C ASP A 604 -0.20 5.18 -25.64
N THR A 605 1.05 4.77 -25.84
CA THR A 605 1.42 3.84 -26.90
C THR A 605 0.73 2.48 -26.72
N SER A 606 0.62 2.01 -25.48
CA SER A 606 -0.08 0.75 -25.15
C SER A 606 -1.59 0.88 -25.38
N MET A 607 -2.21 1.96 -24.93
CA MET A 607 -3.63 2.23 -25.17
C MET A 607 -3.93 2.33 -26.67
N PHE A 608 -3.06 2.98 -27.44
CA PHE A 608 -3.18 3.06 -28.90
C PHE A 608 -3.07 1.70 -29.59
N VAL A 609 -2.09 0.87 -29.20
CA VAL A 609 -1.83 -0.42 -29.85
C VAL A 609 -2.85 -1.49 -29.48
N PHE A 610 -3.25 -1.54 -28.21
CA PHE A 610 -4.13 -2.60 -27.70
C PHE A 610 -5.60 -2.19 -27.64
N GLY A 611 -5.91 -0.89 -27.61
CA GLY A 611 -7.27 -0.38 -27.44
C GLY A 611 -7.96 -1.00 -26.22
N GLY A 612 -9.26 -1.31 -26.37
CA GLY A 612 -10.04 -1.97 -25.33
C GLY A 612 -9.54 -3.35 -24.90
N SER A 613 -8.65 -4.00 -25.67
CA SER A 613 -8.07 -5.30 -25.28
C SER A 613 -7.01 -5.21 -24.19
N LEU A 614 -6.49 -4.00 -23.90
CA LEU A 614 -5.46 -3.78 -22.90
C LEU A 614 -5.89 -4.26 -21.51
N LYS A 615 -7.18 -4.10 -21.16
CA LYS A 615 -7.73 -4.54 -19.86
C LYS A 615 -7.64 -6.05 -19.65
N PHE A 616 -7.60 -6.85 -20.72
CA PHE A 616 -7.45 -8.30 -20.68
C PHE A 616 -5.98 -8.75 -20.79
N ARG A 617 -5.04 -7.83 -21.06
CA ARG A 617 -3.60 -8.12 -21.16
C ARG A 617 -2.94 -7.93 -19.80
N GLU A 618 -3.37 -8.72 -18.82
CA GLU A 618 -3.00 -8.60 -17.40
C GLU A 618 -1.49 -8.49 -17.14
N ARG A 619 -0.65 -9.18 -17.94
CA ARG A 619 0.82 -9.09 -17.80
C ARG A 619 1.39 -7.74 -18.24
N ILE A 620 0.85 -7.13 -19.29
CA ILE A 620 1.30 -5.82 -19.78
C ILE A 620 0.72 -4.73 -18.89
N SER A 621 -0.59 -4.79 -18.60
CA SER A 621 -1.27 -3.90 -17.66
C SER A 621 -0.57 -3.90 -16.30
N GLY A 622 -0.29 -5.08 -15.73
CA GLY A 622 0.41 -5.22 -14.47
C GLY A 622 1.82 -4.63 -14.48
N ARG A 623 2.58 -4.76 -15.59
CA ARG A 623 3.91 -4.12 -15.70
C ARG A 623 3.81 -2.60 -15.81
N LEU A 624 2.83 -2.06 -16.53
CA LEU A 624 2.57 -0.62 -16.54
C LEU A 624 2.20 -0.13 -15.13
N GLY A 625 1.38 -0.91 -14.42
CA GLY A 625 1.07 -0.69 -13.01
C GLY A 625 2.30 -0.72 -12.11
N ASP A 626 3.22 -1.66 -12.32
CA ASP A 626 4.49 -1.71 -11.58
C ASP A 626 5.30 -0.43 -11.79
N ILE A 627 5.41 0.11 -13.01
CA ILE A 627 6.14 1.36 -13.28
C ILE A 627 5.55 2.51 -12.47
N LEU A 628 4.22 2.73 -12.56
CA LEU A 628 3.52 3.76 -11.79
C LEU A 628 3.75 3.58 -10.28
N SER A 629 3.62 2.34 -9.82
CA SER A 629 3.75 1.99 -8.42
C SER A 629 5.13 2.33 -7.88
N GLN A 630 6.20 1.90 -8.55
CA GLN A 630 7.57 2.20 -8.11
C GLN A 630 7.84 3.70 -8.06
N LEU A 631 7.29 4.50 -8.98
CA LEU A 631 7.39 5.96 -8.92
C LEU A 631 6.70 6.55 -7.69
N TYR A 632 5.54 6.00 -7.29
CA TYR A 632 4.88 6.37 -6.04
C TYR A 632 5.70 5.97 -4.81
N LEU A 633 6.29 4.76 -4.78
CA LEU A 633 7.16 4.32 -3.68
C LEU A 633 8.38 5.25 -3.53
N ILE A 634 9.05 5.60 -4.63
CA ILE A 634 10.19 6.54 -4.61
C ILE A 634 9.75 7.92 -4.10
N SER A 635 8.61 8.42 -4.58
CA SER A 635 8.06 9.71 -4.14
C SER A 635 7.77 9.71 -2.63
N SER A 636 7.28 8.59 -2.11
CA SER A 636 7.02 8.40 -0.67
C SER A 636 8.31 8.46 0.14
N VAL A 637 9.37 7.76 -0.30
CA VAL A 637 10.69 7.77 0.36
C VAL A 637 11.30 9.18 0.37
N LEU A 638 11.23 9.89 -0.76
CA LEU A 638 11.70 11.27 -0.88
C LEU A 638 10.92 12.21 0.05
N LYS A 639 9.58 12.08 0.10
CA LYS A 639 8.72 12.88 0.98
C LYS A 639 9.01 12.61 2.46
N ARG A 640 9.14 11.34 2.86
CA ARG A 640 9.52 10.97 4.22
C ARG A 640 10.85 11.60 4.63
N TYR A 641 11.88 11.51 3.78
CA TYR A 641 13.18 12.09 4.10
C TYR A 641 13.11 13.61 4.33
N GLU A 642 12.28 14.31 3.55
CA GLU A 642 12.03 15.74 3.77
C GLU A 642 11.26 16.01 5.07
N ASP A 643 10.21 15.22 5.34
CA ASP A 643 9.35 15.36 6.53
C ASP A 643 10.08 15.05 7.83
N ASP A 644 10.99 14.08 7.80
CA ASP A 644 11.82 13.69 8.94
C ASP A 644 13.00 14.68 9.15
N GLY A 645 13.11 15.74 8.32
CA GLY A 645 14.12 16.78 8.48
C GLY A 645 15.49 16.46 7.87
N ARG A 646 15.53 15.58 6.85
CA ARG A 646 16.74 15.23 6.06
C ARG A 646 17.86 14.60 6.89
N GLN A 647 17.49 13.60 7.68
CA GLN A 647 18.39 12.87 8.57
C GLN A 647 19.49 12.15 7.77
N GLN A 648 20.72 12.62 7.88
CA GLN A 648 21.85 12.11 7.07
C GLN A 648 22.15 10.63 7.37
N GLU A 649 21.91 10.19 8.60
CA GLU A 649 22.14 8.80 8.99
C GLU A 649 21.18 7.82 8.30
N ASP A 650 20.04 8.31 7.78
CA ASP A 650 19.03 7.48 7.11
C ASP A 650 19.31 7.32 5.61
N LEU A 651 20.29 8.06 5.07
CA LEU A 651 20.65 8.01 3.64
C LEU A 651 20.94 6.60 3.10
N PRO A 652 21.61 5.68 3.82
CA PRO A 652 21.77 4.30 3.34
C PRO A 652 20.44 3.63 3.01
N TYR A 653 19.44 3.76 3.89
CA TYR A 653 18.10 3.21 3.64
C TYR A 653 17.40 3.90 2.47
N VAL A 654 17.49 5.22 2.40
CA VAL A 654 16.90 6.05 1.34
C VAL A 654 17.48 5.68 -0.03
N HIS A 655 18.81 5.64 -0.15
CA HIS A 655 19.48 5.27 -1.39
C HIS A 655 19.13 3.85 -1.81
N TRP A 656 19.14 2.89 -0.88
CA TRP A 656 18.81 1.51 -1.18
C TRP A 656 17.37 1.38 -1.70
N ALA A 657 16.42 1.96 -0.98
CA ALA A 657 15.00 1.93 -1.32
C ALA A 657 14.72 2.52 -2.71
N ILE A 658 15.31 3.67 -3.02
CA ILE A 658 15.10 4.34 -4.30
C ILE A 658 15.80 3.61 -5.45
N GLN A 659 17.04 3.12 -5.25
CA GLN A 659 17.76 2.38 -6.29
C GLN A 659 17.05 1.08 -6.65
N ASP A 660 16.60 0.31 -5.66
CA ASP A 660 15.80 -0.90 -5.88
C ASP A 660 14.50 -0.58 -6.64
N ALA A 661 13.75 0.45 -6.20
CA ALA A 661 12.50 0.82 -6.86
C ALA A 661 12.71 1.33 -8.31
N LEU A 662 13.76 2.12 -8.56
CA LEU A 662 14.11 2.58 -9.92
C LEU A 662 14.52 1.41 -10.82
N HIS A 663 15.29 0.47 -10.29
CA HIS A 663 15.66 -0.75 -11.01
C HIS A 663 14.42 -1.57 -11.38
N GLN A 664 13.49 -1.77 -10.44
CA GLN A 664 12.23 -2.47 -10.71
C GLN A 664 11.36 -1.74 -11.73
N ALA A 665 11.28 -0.40 -11.67
CA ALA A 665 10.56 0.40 -12.66
C ALA A 665 11.16 0.23 -14.07
N GLN A 666 12.49 0.19 -14.17
CA GLN A 666 13.20 -0.05 -15.42
C GLN A 666 12.91 -1.46 -15.98
N GLU A 667 13.02 -2.50 -15.15
CA GLU A 667 12.73 -3.87 -15.59
C GLU A 667 11.27 -4.03 -16.03
N ALA A 668 10.33 -3.34 -15.37
CA ALA A 668 8.94 -3.30 -15.80
C ALA A 668 8.78 -2.61 -17.17
N CYS A 669 9.43 -1.45 -17.40
CA CYS A 669 9.46 -0.80 -18.71
C CYS A 669 10.02 -1.71 -19.82
N LEU A 670 11.17 -2.34 -19.55
CA LEU A 670 11.80 -3.27 -20.49
C LEU A 670 10.88 -4.47 -20.75
N GLY A 671 10.24 -5.01 -19.72
CA GLY A 671 9.28 -6.10 -19.83
C GLY A 671 8.04 -5.76 -20.65
N VAL A 672 7.56 -4.51 -20.61
CA VAL A 672 6.51 -4.03 -21.53
C VAL A 672 7.02 -4.07 -22.97
N LEU A 673 8.20 -3.49 -23.23
CA LEU A 673 8.79 -3.40 -24.56
C LEU A 673 9.14 -4.78 -25.15
N ASP A 674 9.68 -5.69 -24.35
CA ASP A 674 10.02 -7.07 -24.74
C ASP A 674 8.79 -7.88 -25.15
N ASN A 675 7.60 -7.47 -24.71
CA ASN A 675 6.34 -8.18 -24.95
C ASN A 675 5.35 -7.36 -25.80
N PHE A 676 5.81 -6.26 -26.41
CA PHE A 676 4.99 -5.50 -27.34
C PHE A 676 4.76 -6.29 -28.64
N PRO A 677 3.53 -6.33 -29.18
CA PRO A 677 3.21 -7.10 -30.38
C PRO A 677 3.91 -6.53 -31.63
N ASN A 678 3.99 -5.21 -31.73
CA ASN A 678 4.71 -4.55 -32.81
C ASN A 678 6.19 -4.35 -32.42
N ARG A 679 7.06 -5.19 -32.98
CA ARG A 679 8.50 -5.17 -32.70
C ARG A 679 9.20 -3.89 -33.15
N ILE A 680 8.78 -3.30 -34.27
CA ILE A 680 9.36 -2.06 -34.78
C ILE A 680 9.08 -0.93 -33.78
N LEU A 681 7.82 -0.82 -33.34
CA LEU A 681 7.42 0.16 -32.35
C LEU A 681 8.09 -0.07 -31.00
N ALA A 682 8.25 -1.33 -30.57
CA ALA A 682 8.99 -1.67 -29.35
C ALA A 682 10.45 -1.19 -29.39
N VAL A 683 11.15 -1.43 -30.51
CA VAL A 683 12.54 -0.96 -30.69
C VAL A 683 12.60 0.55 -30.71
N LEU A 684 11.68 1.22 -31.42
CA LEU A 684 11.60 2.68 -31.44
C LEU A 684 11.41 3.26 -30.03
N MET A 685 10.44 2.75 -29.28
CA MET A 685 10.19 3.18 -27.89
C MET A 685 11.39 2.88 -26.98
N ARG A 686 12.07 1.75 -27.17
CA ARG A 686 13.30 1.43 -26.44
C ARG A 686 14.39 2.46 -26.69
N VAL A 687 14.64 2.85 -27.93
CA VAL A 687 15.64 3.87 -28.28
C VAL A 687 15.28 5.24 -27.69
N ILE A 688 13.99 5.58 -27.64
CA ILE A 688 13.52 6.84 -27.05
C ILE A 688 13.72 6.87 -25.53
N VAL A 689 13.29 5.82 -24.83
CA VAL A 689 13.30 5.79 -23.35
C VAL A 689 14.70 5.46 -22.81
N PHE A 690 15.43 4.58 -23.49
CA PHE A 690 16.69 3.99 -23.07
C PHE A 690 17.75 4.02 -24.20
N PRO A 691 18.12 5.21 -24.72
CA PRO A 691 19.03 5.33 -25.87
C PRO A 691 20.41 4.70 -25.61
N PHE A 692 20.87 4.71 -24.35
CA PHE A 692 22.16 4.17 -23.93
C PHE A 692 22.04 2.88 -23.10
N GLY A 693 20.91 2.18 -23.17
CA GLY A 693 20.68 0.96 -22.40
C GLY A 693 20.09 1.23 -21.02
N ARG A 694 20.54 0.47 -20.01
CA ARG A 694 19.95 0.41 -18.65
C ARG A 694 20.66 1.40 -17.70
N PRO A 695 20.09 2.57 -17.38
CA PRO A 695 20.73 3.56 -16.51
C PRO A 695 20.59 3.28 -15.00
N TYR A 696 19.73 2.35 -14.57
CA TYR A 696 19.46 2.10 -13.16
C TYR A 696 19.92 0.70 -12.75
N ASP A 697 21.02 0.68 -12.00
CA ASP A 697 21.59 -0.53 -11.40
C ASP A 697 20.86 -0.92 -10.11
N LYS A 698 21.06 -2.17 -9.70
CA LYS A 698 20.64 -2.63 -8.37
C LYS A 698 21.47 -1.93 -7.28
N PRO A 699 20.97 -1.86 -6.04
CA PRO A 699 21.81 -1.52 -4.89
C PRO A 699 23.11 -2.31 -4.91
N SER A 700 24.23 -1.65 -4.62
CA SER A 700 25.56 -2.26 -4.61
C SER A 700 25.86 -2.96 -3.29
N ASP A 701 26.77 -3.94 -3.30
CA ASP A 701 27.22 -4.64 -2.08
C ASP A 701 27.76 -3.68 -1.01
N ALA A 702 28.36 -2.55 -1.43
CA ALA A 702 28.83 -1.50 -0.53
C ALA A 702 27.67 -0.76 0.15
N LEU A 703 26.59 -0.48 -0.60
CA LEU A 703 25.38 0.10 -0.04
C LEU A 703 24.64 -0.89 0.86
N ASP A 704 24.57 -2.16 0.46
CA ASP A 704 24.02 -3.23 1.28
C ASP A 704 24.76 -3.33 2.62
N THR A 705 26.10 -3.30 2.57
CA THR A 705 26.93 -3.26 3.77
C THR A 705 26.68 -2.01 4.63
N ALA A 706 26.44 -0.85 4.02
CA ALA A 706 26.12 0.38 4.76
C ALA A 706 24.77 0.28 5.49
N VAL A 707 23.75 -0.25 4.82
CA VAL A 707 22.42 -0.51 5.42
C VAL A 707 22.52 -1.53 6.54
N ALA A 708 23.22 -2.65 6.31
CA ALA A 708 23.41 -3.70 7.30
C ALA A 708 24.15 -3.20 8.55
N LYS A 709 25.16 -2.33 8.39
CA LYS A 709 25.86 -1.70 9.50
C LYS A 709 24.95 -0.74 10.27
N ALA A 710 24.21 0.12 9.58
CA ALA A 710 23.27 1.04 10.23
C ALA A 710 22.22 0.29 11.06
N MET A 711 21.74 -0.87 10.60
CA MET A 711 20.82 -1.71 11.37
C MET A 711 21.44 -2.39 12.59
N GLN A 712 22.75 -2.61 12.59
CA GLN A 712 23.46 -3.33 13.66
C GLN A 712 24.15 -2.39 14.65
N MET A 713 23.95 -1.08 14.51
CA MET A 713 24.47 -0.07 15.42
C MET A 713 23.33 0.49 16.27
N ASP A 714 23.55 0.54 17.57
CA ASP A 714 22.67 1.27 18.48
C ASP A 714 22.76 2.78 18.15
N GLY A 715 21.60 3.43 18.05
CA GLY A 715 21.53 4.84 17.71
C GLY A 715 20.26 5.27 16.97
N VAL A 716 20.14 6.59 16.84
CA VAL A 716 18.90 7.28 16.44
C VAL A 716 18.38 6.84 15.06
N SER A 717 19.25 6.48 14.12
CA SER A 717 18.81 6.02 12.79
C SER A 717 18.05 4.70 12.86
N ARG A 718 18.58 3.72 13.61
CA ARG A 718 17.89 2.45 13.85
C ARG A 718 16.60 2.69 14.64
N ASP A 719 16.65 3.53 15.67
CA ASP A 719 15.46 3.86 16.48
C ASP A 719 14.34 4.49 15.65
N ARG A 720 14.66 5.37 14.68
CA ARG A 720 13.67 5.91 13.73
C ARG A 720 13.13 4.83 12.78
N LEU A 721 13.97 3.90 12.34
CA LEU A 721 13.56 2.82 11.42
C LEU A 721 12.55 1.87 12.08
N VAL A 722 12.80 1.47 13.33
CA VAL A 722 11.96 0.53 14.09
C VAL A 722 11.08 1.21 15.15
N GLY A 723 10.99 2.55 15.13
CA GLY A 723 10.25 3.34 16.11
C GLY A 723 8.74 3.13 16.05
N ASP A 724 8.02 3.71 17.01
CA ASP A 724 6.56 3.62 17.14
C ASP A 724 6.02 2.18 17.34
N THR A 725 6.89 1.20 17.62
CA THR A 725 6.50 -0.18 17.98
C THR A 725 6.42 -0.36 19.48
N TYR A 726 5.67 -1.37 19.90
CA TYR A 726 5.72 -1.84 21.29
C TYR A 726 7.05 -2.57 21.54
N LEU A 727 7.71 -2.24 22.64
CA LEU A 727 8.90 -2.95 23.12
C LEU A 727 8.60 -3.44 24.54
N PRO A 728 8.36 -4.75 24.73
CA PRO A 728 8.09 -5.26 26.07
C PRO A 728 9.31 -5.05 26.97
N ASN A 729 9.06 -4.91 28.27
CA ASN A 729 10.14 -4.95 29.26
C ASN A 729 10.51 -6.41 29.62
N ALA A 730 11.60 -6.58 30.36
CA ALA A 730 12.13 -7.89 30.72
C ALA A 730 11.25 -8.69 31.69
N GLU A 731 10.32 -8.03 32.39
CA GLU A 731 9.34 -8.69 33.27
C GLU A 731 8.14 -9.21 32.47
N GLU A 732 7.79 -8.53 31.37
CA GLU A 732 6.68 -8.88 30.48
C GLU A 732 7.03 -9.99 29.48
N SER A 733 8.22 -9.93 28.86
CA SER A 733 8.53 -10.84 27.75
C SER A 733 10.03 -11.09 27.58
N PRO A 734 10.43 -12.35 27.29
CA PRO A 734 11.82 -12.66 26.96
C PRO A 734 12.30 -11.97 25.67
N LEU A 735 11.39 -11.47 24.83
CA LEU A 735 11.74 -10.70 23.63
C LEU A 735 12.53 -9.42 23.94
N ALA A 736 12.40 -8.87 25.16
CA ALA A 736 13.13 -7.69 25.59
C ALA A 736 14.65 -7.91 25.64
N PHE A 737 15.09 -9.12 26.01
CA PHE A 737 16.51 -9.41 26.29
C PHE A 737 17.41 -9.25 25.06
N GLY A 738 16.88 -9.50 23.85
CA GLY A 738 17.64 -9.28 22.62
C GLY A 738 18.04 -7.81 22.42
N GLU A 739 17.11 -6.88 22.70
CA GLU A 739 17.37 -5.45 22.58
C GLU A 739 18.24 -4.92 23.73
N LEU A 740 18.03 -5.43 24.96
CA LEU A 740 18.87 -5.10 26.10
C LEU A 740 20.34 -5.52 25.87
N ALA A 741 20.57 -6.74 25.39
CA ALA A 741 21.91 -7.20 25.04
C ALA A 741 22.51 -6.38 23.88
N PHE A 742 21.70 -6.06 22.86
CA PHE A 742 22.13 -5.25 21.72
C PHE A 742 22.68 -3.88 22.13
N ARG A 743 22.01 -3.19 23.05
CA ARG A 743 22.45 -1.88 23.57
C ARG A 743 23.76 -1.93 24.36
N LEU A 744 24.14 -3.10 24.89
CA LEU A 744 25.41 -3.28 25.59
C LEU A 744 26.59 -3.54 24.64
N ILE A 745 26.34 -3.91 23.37
CA ILE A 745 27.38 -4.26 22.39
C ILE A 745 28.49 -3.19 22.26
N PRO A 746 28.19 -1.88 22.17
CA PRO A 746 29.25 -0.86 22.07
C PRO A 746 30.20 -0.88 23.26
N LEU A 747 29.67 -1.05 24.48
CA LEU A 747 30.46 -1.12 25.71
C LEU A 747 31.28 -2.41 25.75
N VAL A 748 30.67 -3.55 25.44
CA VAL A 748 31.36 -4.85 25.37
C VAL A 748 32.51 -4.82 24.36
N ASN A 749 32.30 -4.22 23.18
CA ASN A 749 33.34 -4.06 22.17
C ASN A 749 34.48 -3.15 22.64
N ALA A 750 34.19 -2.07 23.38
CA ALA A 750 35.19 -1.20 23.94
C ALA A 750 36.05 -1.93 24.99
N ILE A 751 35.42 -2.71 25.88
CA ILE A 751 36.09 -3.53 26.88
C ILE A 751 36.97 -4.58 26.19
N ALA A 752 36.43 -5.32 25.20
CA ALA A 752 37.18 -6.31 24.44
C ALA A 752 38.40 -5.71 23.73
N ALA A 753 38.26 -4.52 23.14
CA ALA A 753 39.36 -3.79 22.51
C ALA A 753 40.44 -3.38 23.52
N ARG A 754 40.04 -2.91 24.72
CA ARG A 754 40.95 -2.55 25.82
C ARG A 754 41.72 -3.76 26.34
N LEU A 755 41.08 -4.92 26.44
CA LEU A 755 41.68 -6.16 26.95
C LEU A 755 42.56 -6.89 25.91
N LYS A 756 42.43 -6.55 24.63
CA LYS A 756 43.15 -7.20 23.52
C LYS A 756 44.68 -7.31 23.75
N PRO A 757 45.41 -6.27 24.22
CA PRO A 757 46.83 -6.40 24.50
C PRO A 757 47.16 -7.41 25.60
N ALA A 758 46.37 -7.47 26.68
CA ALA A 758 46.55 -8.42 27.77
C ALA A 758 46.32 -9.87 27.31
N ILE A 759 45.35 -10.07 26.41
CA ILE A 759 45.09 -11.36 25.76
C ILE A 759 46.25 -11.76 24.85
N MET A 760 46.76 -10.84 24.03
CA MET A 760 47.90 -11.09 23.16
C MET A 760 49.20 -11.38 23.93
N ALA A 761 49.36 -10.79 25.12
CA ALA A 761 50.49 -11.04 26.02
C ALA A 761 50.36 -12.35 26.81
N GLY A 762 49.23 -13.07 26.71
CA GLY A 762 48.96 -14.31 27.46
C GLY A 762 48.63 -14.10 28.94
N THR A 763 48.50 -12.84 29.38
CA THR A 763 48.15 -12.49 30.78
C THR A 763 46.66 -12.66 31.09
N LEU A 764 45.82 -12.71 30.06
CA LEU A 764 44.39 -12.98 30.13
C LEU A 764 44.01 -13.98 29.03
N THR A 765 43.11 -14.91 29.31
CA THR A 765 42.58 -15.81 28.26
C THR A 765 41.65 -15.04 27.33
N ALA A 766 41.51 -15.51 26.08
CA ALA A 766 40.57 -14.89 25.15
C ALA A 766 39.14 -15.02 25.67
N MET A 767 38.34 -13.96 25.49
CA MET A 767 36.93 -13.97 25.84
C MET A 767 36.22 -15.12 25.08
N PRO A 768 35.51 -16.02 25.79
CA PRO A 768 34.87 -17.16 25.18
C PRO A 768 33.66 -16.74 24.34
N GLN A 769 33.34 -17.54 23.31
CA GLN A 769 32.16 -17.33 22.47
C GLN A 769 30.86 -17.79 23.17
N SER A 770 30.96 -18.79 24.05
CA SER A 770 29.84 -19.27 24.84
C SER A 770 29.50 -18.23 25.91
N LEU A 771 28.26 -17.75 25.91
CA LEU A 771 27.78 -16.75 26.88
C LEU A 771 27.73 -17.33 28.30
N ILE A 772 27.59 -18.64 28.43
CA ILE A 772 27.69 -19.35 29.70
C ILE A 772 29.13 -19.33 30.20
N GLU A 773 30.10 -19.72 29.36
CA GLU A 773 31.53 -19.71 29.73
C GLU A 773 32.05 -18.29 29.96
N MET A 774 31.42 -17.29 29.33
CA MET A 774 31.75 -15.88 29.51
C MET A 774 31.55 -15.44 30.96
N SER A 775 30.55 -15.97 31.66
CA SER A 775 30.28 -15.65 33.07
C SER A 775 31.45 -16.09 33.98
N ASP A 776 31.98 -17.30 33.77
CA ASP A 776 33.14 -17.80 34.51
C ASP A 776 34.41 -17.00 34.16
N TRP A 777 34.57 -16.67 32.87
CA TRP A 777 35.68 -15.85 32.40
C TRP A 777 35.67 -14.45 33.01
N ILE A 778 34.49 -13.82 33.14
CA ILE A 778 34.34 -12.49 33.76
C ILE A 778 34.82 -12.53 35.21
N THR A 779 34.40 -13.54 35.97
CA THR A 779 34.82 -13.72 37.37
C THR A 779 36.34 -13.85 37.48
N ALA A 780 36.96 -14.65 36.61
CA ALA A 780 38.41 -14.81 36.57
C ALA A 780 39.14 -13.50 36.16
N ALA A 781 38.61 -12.79 35.17
CA ALA A 781 39.16 -11.51 34.71
C ALA A 781 39.11 -10.44 35.82
N ALA A 782 37.99 -10.37 36.56
CA ALA A 782 37.82 -9.46 37.70
C ALA A 782 38.83 -9.77 38.82
N ALA A 783 39.06 -11.05 39.13
CA ALA A 783 40.02 -11.46 40.17
C ALA A 783 41.47 -11.05 39.86
N THR A 784 41.83 -10.88 38.58
CA THR A 784 43.16 -10.38 38.17
C THR A 784 43.28 -8.85 38.18
N GLY A 785 42.17 -8.14 38.42
CA GLY A 785 42.10 -6.68 38.30
C GLY A 785 42.12 -6.17 36.86
N ALA A 786 41.90 -7.05 35.86
CA ALA A 786 41.93 -6.68 34.45
C ALA A 786 40.69 -5.89 33.99
N ILE A 787 39.57 -6.03 34.73
CA ILE A 787 38.30 -5.33 34.50
C ILE A 787 37.84 -4.65 35.79
N THR A 788 37.16 -3.51 35.64
CA THR A 788 36.52 -2.75 36.74
C THR A 788 35.18 -3.39 37.16
N ALA A 789 34.62 -2.96 38.29
CA ALA A 789 33.32 -3.44 38.75
C ALA A 789 32.18 -3.05 37.79
N GLU A 790 32.27 -1.86 37.19
CA GLU A 790 31.30 -1.40 36.18
C GLU A 790 31.41 -2.23 34.90
N GLU A 791 32.63 -2.53 34.42
CA GLU A 791 32.84 -3.38 33.25
C GLU A 791 32.41 -4.83 33.51
N GLN A 792 32.63 -5.33 34.72
CA GLN A 792 32.14 -6.65 35.15
C GLN A 792 30.61 -6.70 35.02
N GLN A 793 29.90 -5.73 35.58
CA GLN A 793 28.43 -5.68 35.51
C GLN A 793 27.93 -5.65 34.05
N VAL A 794 28.55 -4.83 33.19
CA VAL A 794 28.19 -4.75 31.77
C VAL A 794 28.36 -6.09 31.05
N LEU A 795 29.46 -6.79 31.31
CA LEU A 795 29.74 -8.08 30.69
C LEU A 795 28.80 -9.17 31.23
N GLU A 796 28.47 -9.16 32.52
CA GLU A 796 27.52 -10.10 33.14
C GLU A 796 26.10 -9.90 32.59
N ASP A 797 25.65 -8.65 32.48
CA ASP A 797 24.36 -8.34 31.89
C ASP A 797 24.30 -8.74 30.41
N PHE A 798 25.35 -8.45 29.64
CA PHE A 798 25.43 -8.89 28.24
C PHE A 798 25.40 -10.42 28.11
N ALA A 799 26.17 -11.14 28.93
CA ALA A 799 26.18 -12.60 28.92
C ALA A 799 24.80 -13.17 29.25
N ARG A 800 24.16 -12.67 30.31
CA ARG A 800 22.83 -13.10 30.75
C ARG A 800 21.76 -12.81 29.70
N TYR A 801 21.65 -11.57 29.25
CA TYR A 801 20.62 -11.16 28.28
C TYR A 801 20.84 -11.82 26.92
N GLY A 802 22.09 -11.93 26.49
CA GLY A 802 22.44 -12.59 25.25
C GLY A 802 22.11 -14.07 25.29
N ASP A 803 22.36 -14.77 26.40
CA ASP A 803 22.06 -16.20 26.54
C ASP A 803 20.56 -16.41 26.39
N ILE A 804 19.73 -15.72 27.18
CA ILE A 804 18.27 -15.79 27.08
C ILE A 804 17.80 -15.52 25.64
N SER A 805 18.35 -14.50 24.97
CA SER A 805 17.95 -14.15 23.62
C SER A 805 18.34 -15.19 22.56
N VAL A 806 19.47 -15.89 22.69
CA VAL A 806 19.89 -16.91 21.71
C VAL A 806 19.21 -18.27 21.91
N GLN A 807 18.68 -18.54 23.10
CA GLN A 807 17.95 -19.78 23.35
C GLN A 807 16.69 -19.89 22.46
N VAL A 808 16.25 -21.13 22.26
CA VAL A 808 14.94 -21.47 21.69
C VAL A 808 14.10 -22.09 22.78
N ASP A 809 12.80 -21.83 22.75
CA ASP A 809 11.87 -22.38 23.73
C ASP A 809 11.70 -23.90 23.53
N ASP A 810 11.55 -24.62 24.63
CA ASP A 810 11.21 -26.04 24.68
C ASP A 810 9.95 -26.25 25.54
N PHE A 811 9.32 -27.41 25.37
CA PHE A 811 8.04 -27.72 25.99
C PHE A 811 7.98 -29.18 26.44
N PRO A 812 7.14 -29.52 27.44
CA PRO A 812 6.74 -30.90 27.69
C PRO A 812 6.18 -31.58 26.44
N GLN A 813 6.11 -32.92 26.46
CA GLN A 813 5.72 -33.71 25.29
C GLN A 813 4.34 -33.34 24.69
N ASP A 814 3.43 -32.80 25.51
CA ASP A 814 2.10 -32.37 25.08
C ASP A 814 2.03 -30.90 24.65
N PHE A 815 3.16 -30.18 24.65
CA PHE A 815 3.26 -28.75 24.34
C PHE A 815 2.42 -27.85 25.26
N ASN A 816 2.26 -28.22 26.54
CA ASN A 816 1.43 -27.50 27.52
C ASN A 816 -0.07 -27.39 27.15
N ARG A 817 -0.55 -28.21 26.21
CA ARG A 817 -1.92 -28.08 25.69
C ARG A 817 -2.99 -28.34 26.74
N LEU A 818 -2.77 -29.31 27.63
CA LEU A 818 -3.74 -29.62 28.67
C LEU A 818 -3.89 -28.46 29.68
N GLU A 819 -2.76 -27.89 30.10
CA GLU A 819 -2.72 -26.75 31.01
C GLU A 819 -3.40 -25.52 30.40
N SER A 820 -3.04 -25.17 29.16
CA SER A 820 -3.66 -24.07 28.40
C SER A 820 -5.18 -24.22 28.30
N LEU A 821 -5.66 -25.44 28.03
CA LEU A 821 -7.10 -25.72 27.95
C LEU A 821 -7.79 -25.51 29.31
N GLN A 822 -7.17 -25.96 30.40
CA GLN A 822 -7.70 -25.78 31.75
C GLN A 822 -7.76 -24.31 32.15
N ALA A 823 -6.69 -23.54 31.89
CA ALA A 823 -6.64 -22.11 32.14
C ALA A 823 -7.76 -21.37 31.38
N ARG A 824 -7.93 -21.69 30.09
CA ARG A 824 -9.01 -21.13 29.28
C ARG A 824 -10.39 -21.48 29.83
N MET A 825 -10.63 -22.72 30.23
CA MET A 825 -11.92 -23.15 30.80
C MET A 825 -12.24 -22.42 32.11
N GLN A 826 -11.25 -22.25 32.99
CA GLN A 826 -11.42 -21.55 34.26
C GLN A 826 -11.75 -20.06 34.05
N ALA A 827 -11.02 -19.39 33.16
CA ALA A 827 -11.26 -17.99 32.84
C ALA A 827 -12.66 -17.77 32.23
N LEU A 828 -13.11 -18.66 31.34
CA LEU A 828 -14.46 -18.60 30.75
C LEU A 828 -15.58 -18.90 31.76
N GLN A 829 -15.29 -19.52 32.91
CA GLN A 829 -16.27 -19.70 33.99
C GLN A 829 -16.35 -18.48 34.92
N GLN A 830 -15.31 -17.66 34.96
CA GLN A 830 -15.23 -16.46 35.80
C GLN A 830 -15.77 -15.20 35.11
N ALA A 831 -15.65 -15.14 33.77
CA ALA A 831 -16.23 -14.11 32.91
C ALA A 831 -17.71 -14.41 32.63
#